data_AF-A0AAV2FLJ5-F1
#
_entry.id   AF-A0AAV2FLJ5-F1
#
_cell.length_a   1.000
_cell.length_b   1.000
_cell.length_c   1.000
_cell.angle_alpha   90.00
_cell.angle_beta   90.00
_cell.angle_gamma   90.00
#
_symmetry.space_group_name_H-M   'P 1'
#
loop_
_entity.id
_entity.type
_entity.pdbx_description
1 polymer ?
#
loop_
_entity_poly.entity_id
_entity_poly.type
_entity_poly.pdbx_seq_one_letter_code
_entity_poly.pdbx_strand_id
1 'polypeptide(L)'
;MKETREGRGDRTTKPSTAGSSPLILDIEDFKGDFSFDALFGSMVNDLLPAFQQDDADSAEGHGHVGGTDGMPNGHVRAPSDATKFAQVVSSPLFPEVDALLSLFRDSCKELIDLRKQIDGKLNNLKKDVTVQDTKHRKTLAELEKGVDGLFSSFARLDSRISSVGQTAAKIGDHLQSADAQRETASQTIELIKYLMEFNSSPGDLMELSPLFSDDSRVAEAASIAQKLRSFAEEDIGRQGISVSSVVGNATASRGLEVAVANLQDYCNELENRLLSRFDAASQRRELSTMAECAKILSQFNRGTSAMQHYVATRPMFIDVEVMNADTRLVLGDQGSQVSPSNVARGLSSLYKEITDTVRKEAATIMAVFPSPNEVMSILVQRVLEQRVTALLDKLLVKPSLVNLPSIKDGGLLLYLRMLAVAYEKTQELARDLRAVGCGDLDVEGLTESLFSAHKDEYPEHESASLKQLYQAKMEELRAEGQVSEGSGTIGRSKGASVASSHQQISVTVVTEFVRWNEEAISRCTLFSSQPATLAANVKGVFTCLLDEVSQYITEGLERARDGLTEAAALRERFVLGTSVSRRVAAAAASAAEAAAAAGESSFRSFMVAVQRCGSSVAIVQQYFANSISRLLLPVDVAHASSCEEMATAMSSAEGAAYKGLQQCIETVMAEVERLLSAEQKATDYRSPDDGIIPDHRPTTACTRYVKWNKLGTPLWHENNSIRRY
;
A
#
# COMPACT_ATOMS: atom_id res chain seq x y z
N MET A 1 0.72 65.94 18.63
CA MET A 1 0.27 67.28 18.17
C MET A 1 0.62 67.38 16.69
N LYS A 2 -0.22 67.99 15.83
CA LYS A 2 -0.03 68.01 14.38
C LYS A 2 0.23 69.45 13.95
N GLU A 3 1.43 69.74 13.43
CA GLU A 3 1.76 71.07 12.92
C GLU A 3 2.38 70.96 11.53
N THR A 4 1.66 71.48 10.55
CA THR A 4 2.12 71.71 9.18
C THR A 4 2.58 73.16 9.05
N ARG A 5 3.71 73.40 8.39
CA ARG A 5 3.98 74.72 7.81
C ARG A 5 4.57 74.59 6.41
N GLU A 6 4.01 75.37 5.50
CA GLU A 6 4.29 75.30 4.06
C GLU A 6 5.63 75.96 3.71
N GLY A 7 6.31 75.40 2.71
CA GLY A 7 7.37 76.10 1.99
C GLY A 7 6.77 76.96 0.87
N ARG A 8 7.23 78.20 0.73
CA ARG A 8 6.87 79.10 -0.38
C ARG A 8 8.15 79.57 -1.07
N GLY A 9 8.40 79.08 -2.27
CA GLY A 9 9.53 79.52 -3.09
C GLY A 9 9.23 80.83 -3.84
N ASP A 10 10.29 81.53 -4.23
CA ASP A 10 10.26 82.62 -5.21
C ASP A 10 11.47 82.49 -6.16
N ARG A 11 11.42 83.11 -7.34
CA ARG A 11 12.17 82.66 -8.52
C ARG A 11 12.59 83.82 -9.45
N THR A 12 13.87 84.16 -9.47
CA THR A 12 14.48 85.14 -10.40
C THR A 12 15.88 84.69 -10.83
N THR A 13 16.04 84.10 -12.02
CA THR A 13 16.47 84.74 -13.29
C THR A 13 17.94 85.21 -13.35
N LYS A 14 18.81 84.44 -14.02
CA LYS A 14 20.07 84.94 -14.60
C LYS A 14 19.79 85.64 -15.94
N PRO A 15 20.36 86.83 -16.23
CA PRO A 15 20.57 87.30 -17.59
C PRO A 15 21.87 86.70 -18.17
N SER A 16 21.90 86.47 -19.48
CA SER A 16 23.11 86.10 -20.22
C SER A 16 23.72 87.32 -20.91
N THR A 17 25.04 87.45 -20.87
CA THR A 17 25.78 88.41 -21.69
C THR A 17 27.17 87.84 -21.97
N ALA A 18 27.52 87.72 -23.25
CA ALA A 18 28.87 87.32 -23.66
C ALA A 18 29.79 88.55 -23.63
N GLY A 19 30.98 88.40 -23.06
CA GLY A 19 31.96 89.48 -22.95
C GLY A 19 33.28 88.94 -22.40
N SER A 20 34.26 88.76 -23.29
CA SER A 20 35.59 88.22 -22.99
C SER A 20 36.24 88.94 -21.80
N SER A 21 36.40 88.21 -20.70
CA SER A 21 37.01 88.66 -19.45
C SER A 21 37.99 87.58 -18.99
N PRO A 22 39.14 87.92 -18.38
CA PRO A 22 40.03 86.91 -17.79
C PRO A 22 39.28 86.14 -16.69
N LEU A 23 39.58 84.85 -16.56
CA LEU A 23 38.92 83.93 -15.62
C LEU A 23 39.08 84.41 -14.18
N ILE A 24 37.95 84.77 -13.55
CA ILE A 24 37.83 85.01 -12.12
C ILE A 24 37.44 83.68 -11.47
N LEU A 25 38.25 83.16 -10.56
CA LEU A 25 37.97 81.91 -9.83
C LEU A 25 37.23 82.21 -8.51
N ASP A 26 36.02 81.68 -8.31
CA ASP A 26 35.26 81.82 -7.05
C ASP A 26 35.36 80.55 -6.18
N ILE A 27 35.15 80.69 -4.87
CA ILE A 27 35.09 79.56 -3.91
C ILE A 27 33.95 78.59 -4.27
N GLU A 28 32.88 79.06 -4.91
CA GLU A 28 31.76 78.22 -5.31
C GLU A 28 32.15 77.24 -6.44
N ASP A 29 33.12 77.57 -7.30
CA ASP A 29 33.59 76.70 -8.40
C ASP A 29 34.33 75.45 -7.90
N PHE A 30 34.85 75.49 -6.67
CA PHE A 30 35.54 74.38 -6.01
C PHE A 30 34.61 73.51 -5.14
N LYS A 31 33.27 73.66 -5.26
CA LYS A 31 32.29 72.86 -4.50
C LYS A 31 31.74 71.69 -5.31
N GLY A 32 32.36 70.53 -5.17
CA GLY A 32 31.94 69.28 -5.79
C GLY A 32 33.08 68.65 -6.57
N ASP A 33 32.75 67.92 -7.63
CA ASP A 33 33.71 67.24 -8.50
C ASP A 33 34.41 68.24 -9.44
N PHE A 34 35.35 69.01 -8.88
CA PHE A 34 36.19 69.94 -9.63
C PHE A 34 37.10 69.18 -10.61
N SER A 35 36.89 69.36 -11.91
CA SER A 35 37.76 68.82 -12.96
C SER A 35 38.81 69.84 -13.39
N PHE A 36 40.09 69.50 -13.18
CA PHE A 36 41.21 70.30 -13.66
C PHE A 36 41.23 70.40 -15.18
N ASP A 37 40.94 69.31 -15.89
CA ASP A 37 40.93 69.27 -17.36
C ASP A 37 39.82 70.14 -17.96
N ALA A 38 38.67 70.27 -17.28
CA ALA A 38 37.60 71.16 -17.71
C ALA A 38 37.98 72.65 -17.56
N LEU A 39 38.65 73.02 -16.47
CA LEU A 39 39.16 74.39 -16.27
C LEU A 39 40.33 74.70 -17.22
N PHE A 40 41.25 73.76 -17.41
CA PHE A 40 42.34 73.90 -18.37
C PHE A 40 41.79 74.04 -19.80
N GLY A 41 40.80 73.22 -20.17
CA GLY A 41 40.12 73.31 -21.45
C GLY A 41 39.47 74.68 -21.69
N SER A 42 38.70 75.22 -20.73
CA SER A 42 38.10 76.55 -20.89
C SER A 42 39.11 77.70 -20.89
N MET A 43 40.28 77.52 -20.25
CA MET A 43 41.37 78.50 -20.21
C MET A 43 42.23 78.50 -21.48
N VAL A 44 42.32 77.38 -22.20
CA VAL A 44 43.33 77.17 -23.26
C VAL A 44 42.72 76.95 -24.66
N ASN A 45 41.50 76.40 -24.78
CA ASN A 45 40.93 76.02 -26.08
C ASN A 45 40.69 77.21 -27.03
N ASP A 46 40.36 78.41 -26.50
CA ASP A 46 40.17 79.62 -27.31
C ASP A 46 41.50 80.21 -27.84
N LEU A 47 42.66 79.65 -27.43
CA LEU A 47 44.00 80.14 -27.76
C LEU A 47 44.87 79.14 -28.55
N LEU A 48 44.34 77.96 -28.91
CA LEU A 48 45.05 76.94 -29.71
C LEU A 48 44.29 76.60 -31.01
N PRO A 49 44.96 76.58 -32.18
CA PRO A 49 44.34 76.17 -33.43
C PRO A 49 44.06 74.66 -33.46
N ALA A 50 42.85 74.27 -33.85
CA ALA A 50 42.44 72.87 -33.89
C ALA A 50 43.19 72.05 -34.95
N PHE A 51 43.56 70.82 -34.59
CA PHE A 51 44.27 69.86 -35.45
C PHE A 51 43.45 68.57 -35.59
N GLN A 52 43.43 67.98 -36.78
CA GLN A 52 42.77 66.70 -37.09
C GLN A 52 43.82 65.69 -37.57
N GLN A 53 43.81 64.47 -37.04
CA GLN A 53 43.19 63.31 -37.73
C GLN A 53 43.60 61.94 -37.11
N ASP A 54 42.60 61.09 -36.89
CA ASP A 54 42.49 59.61 -36.83
C ASP A 54 43.36 58.68 -35.93
N ASP A 55 42.63 57.69 -35.40
CA ASP A 55 42.91 56.25 -35.27
C ASP A 55 43.65 55.59 -34.08
N ALA A 56 43.34 54.28 -33.96
CA ALA A 56 44.02 53.21 -33.21
C ALA A 56 43.78 53.07 -31.67
N ASP A 57 42.53 52.83 -31.31
CA ASP A 57 42.06 51.65 -30.54
C ASP A 57 43.00 50.84 -29.61
N SER A 58 42.51 50.61 -28.38
CA SER A 58 42.47 49.30 -27.68
C SER A 58 43.65 48.81 -26.79
N ALA A 59 43.38 47.68 -26.11
CA ALA A 59 44.21 46.80 -25.28
C ALA A 59 44.32 47.04 -23.75
N GLU A 60 43.40 46.36 -23.06
CA GLU A 60 43.50 45.62 -21.78
C GLU A 60 44.90 45.32 -21.17
N GLY A 61 44.99 45.19 -19.84
CA GLY A 61 46.15 44.54 -19.18
C GLY A 61 46.16 44.53 -17.64
N HIS A 62 45.70 43.44 -17.01
CA HIS A 62 45.90 43.15 -15.57
C HIS A 62 47.39 42.90 -15.23
N GLY A 63 47.87 43.11 -13.97
CA GLY A 63 49.27 42.71 -13.68
C GLY A 63 49.96 42.71 -12.30
N HIS A 64 49.29 42.87 -11.14
CA HIS A 64 49.81 42.38 -9.82
C HIS A 64 51.10 43.02 -9.19
N VAL A 65 51.44 42.54 -7.97
CA VAL A 65 52.61 42.82 -7.09
C VAL A 65 52.61 44.17 -6.33
N GLY A 66 53.11 44.16 -5.08
CA GLY A 66 53.37 45.35 -4.25
C GLY A 66 54.47 45.12 -3.21
N GLY A 67 55.03 46.20 -2.61
CA GLY A 67 56.08 46.10 -1.57
C GLY A 67 56.96 47.34 -1.32
N THR A 68 56.40 48.35 -0.62
CA THR A 68 57.07 49.29 0.34
C THR A 68 58.34 50.12 -0.02
N ASP A 69 58.14 51.45 -0.09
CA ASP A 69 58.87 52.58 0.56
C ASP A 69 60.38 52.98 0.31
N GLY A 70 60.63 54.30 0.10
CA GLY A 70 61.96 54.97 0.27
C GLY A 70 62.22 56.29 -0.52
N MET A 71 62.84 57.35 0.07
CA MET A 71 63.04 58.75 -0.44
C MET A 71 64.37 59.39 0.15
N PRO A 72 64.80 60.70 0.06
CA PRO A 72 64.25 61.96 -0.55
C PRO A 72 65.23 63.05 -1.20
N ASN A 73 64.70 63.94 -2.07
CA ASN A 73 64.87 65.45 -2.12
C ASN A 73 66.20 66.25 -2.47
N GLY A 74 66.07 67.47 -3.09
CA GLY A 74 66.97 68.67 -2.94
C GLY A 74 67.16 69.70 -4.12
N HIS A 75 67.15 71.06 -3.90
CA HIS A 75 67.75 72.13 -4.79
C HIS A 75 67.95 73.59 -4.18
N VAL A 76 68.24 74.67 -5.00
CA VAL A 76 69.05 75.92 -4.68
C VAL A 76 68.50 77.30 -5.27
N ARG A 77 69.22 78.48 -5.21
CA ARG A 77 68.74 79.89 -5.54
C ARG A 77 69.83 80.89 -6.12
N ALA A 78 69.47 81.92 -6.94
CA ALA A 78 70.41 82.97 -7.52
C ALA A 78 69.76 84.35 -8.02
N PRO A 79 70.51 85.49 -8.25
CA PRO A 79 69.99 86.81 -8.76
C PRO A 79 70.88 87.72 -9.71
N SER A 80 70.33 88.88 -10.22
CA SER A 80 70.97 90.18 -10.69
C SER A 80 71.69 90.32 -12.09
N ASP A 81 71.96 91.49 -12.75
CA ASP A 81 71.38 92.90 -12.85
C ASP A 81 72.09 93.82 -13.95
N ALA A 82 71.56 95.03 -14.26
CA ALA A 82 72.13 96.31 -14.84
C ALA A 82 72.17 96.71 -16.37
N THR A 83 71.75 97.98 -16.64
CA THR A 83 71.97 98.91 -17.82
C THR A 83 71.16 98.79 -19.16
N LYS A 84 71.07 99.91 -19.91
CA LYS A 84 70.29 100.09 -21.17
C LYS A 84 71.18 100.32 -22.42
N PHE A 85 70.78 99.77 -23.56
CA PHE A 85 71.11 100.23 -24.92
C PHE A 85 69.86 100.15 -25.83
N ALA A 86 69.91 100.74 -27.02
CA ALA A 86 68.79 100.77 -27.97
C ALA A 86 68.94 99.75 -29.11
N GLN A 87 67.80 99.51 -29.78
CA GLN A 87 67.61 98.79 -31.06
C GLN A 87 67.61 97.24 -31.10
N VAL A 88 66.55 96.76 -31.79
CA VAL A 88 66.48 95.59 -32.69
C VAL A 88 66.25 94.18 -32.08
N VAL A 89 64.96 93.83 -32.09
CA VAL A 89 64.36 92.59 -32.64
C VAL A 89 64.97 91.24 -32.30
N SER A 90 64.22 90.47 -31.50
CA SER A 90 63.74 89.14 -31.93
C SER A 90 62.37 88.88 -31.28
N SER A 91 61.29 88.87 -32.06
CA SER A 91 59.95 88.54 -31.55
C SER A 91 59.91 87.07 -31.07
N PRO A 92 59.17 86.76 -29.99
CA PRO A 92 58.82 85.37 -29.67
C PRO A 92 58.12 84.72 -30.86
N LEU A 93 58.48 83.48 -31.18
CA LEU A 93 57.97 82.75 -32.36
C LEU A 93 56.51 82.30 -32.22
N PHE A 94 55.92 82.42 -31.01
CA PHE A 94 54.53 82.08 -30.69
C PHE A 94 53.98 83.07 -29.64
N PRO A 95 53.41 84.22 -30.05
CA PRO A 95 52.86 85.23 -29.13
C PRO A 95 51.77 84.70 -28.18
N GLU A 96 51.09 83.62 -28.57
CA GLU A 96 50.04 82.94 -27.81
C GLU A 96 50.60 82.35 -26.50
N VAL A 97 51.87 81.91 -26.50
CA VAL A 97 52.52 81.29 -25.34
C VAL A 97 52.72 82.29 -24.20
N ASP A 98 53.19 83.51 -24.49
CA ASP A 98 53.40 84.55 -23.48
C ASP A 98 52.06 85.04 -22.87
N ALA A 99 51.00 85.09 -23.68
CA ALA A 99 49.65 85.39 -23.20
C ALA A 99 49.14 84.31 -22.23
N LEU A 100 49.32 83.03 -22.58
CA LEU A 100 48.99 81.89 -21.73
C LEU A 100 49.77 81.91 -20.41
N LEU A 101 51.05 82.29 -20.46
CA LEU A 101 51.95 82.35 -19.30
C LEU A 101 51.58 83.48 -18.32
N SER A 102 50.98 84.57 -18.80
CA SER A 102 50.38 85.59 -17.92
C SER A 102 49.11 85.05 -17.27
N LEU A 103 48.20 84.47 -18.05
CA LEU A 103 46.91 83.97 -17.57
C LEU A 103 47.08 82.92 -16.46
N PHE A 104 47.96 81.92 -16.66
CA PHE A 104 48.30 80.96 -15.61
C PHE A 104 48.88 81.61 -14.34
N ARG A 105 49.71 82.64 -14.49
CA ARG A 105 50.36 83.32 -13.34
C ARG A 105 49.34 84.07 -12.49
N ASP A 106 48.36 84.71 -13.12
CA ASP A 106 47.29 85.41 -12.42
C ASP A 106 46.28 84.43 -11.78
N SER A 107 45.85 83.38 -12.48
CA SER A 107 45.00 82.32 -11.89
C SER A 107 45.69 81.58 -10.73
N CYS A 108 47.00 81.31 -10.81
CA CYS A 108 47.76 80.77 -9.66
C CYS A 108 47.77 81.69 -8.45
N LYS A 109 47.73 83.02 -8.66
CA LYS A 109 47.70 84.01 -7.58
C LYS A 109 46.32 84.08 -6.93
N GLU A 110 45.25 84.07 -7.73
CA GLU A 110 43.87 83.98 -7.22
C GLU A 110 43.69 82.72 -6.36
N LEU A 111 44.15 81.56 -6.84
CA LEU A 111 44.07 80.28 -6.11
C LEU A 111 44.74 80.34 -4.72
N ILE A 112 45.86 81.07 -4.59
CA ILE A 112 46.58 81.27 -3.32
C ILE A 112 45.78 82.14 -2.35
N ASP A 113 45.10 83.19 -2.82
CA ASP A 113 44.29 84.06 -1.98
C ASP A 113 42.93 83.41 -1.63
N LEU A 114 42.34 82.64 -2.56
CA LEU A 114 41.20 81.75 -2.32
C LEU A 114 41.49 80.77 -1.18
N ARG A 115 42.66 80.12 -1.23
CA ARG A 115 43.12 79.20 -0.18
C ARG A 115 43.20 79.86 1.19
N LYS A 116 43.77 81.08 1.28
CA LYS A 116 43.81 81.83 2.56
C LYS A 116 42.41 82.11 3.11
N GLN A 117 41.46 82.42 2.24
CA GLN A 117 40.07 82.67 2.65
C GLN A 117 39.37 81.39 3.14
N ILE A 118 39.66 80.24 2.52
CA ILE A 118 39.21 78.91 2.98
C ILE A 118 39.86 78.55 4.33
N ASP A 119 41.18 78.71 4.48
CA ASP A 119 41.91 78.50 5.74
C ASP A 119 41.34 79.38 6.87
N GLY A 120 40.94 80.62 6.56
CA GLY A 120 40.25 81.52 7.49
C GLY A 120 38.86 81.02 7.92
N LYS A 121 38.02 80.62 6.95
CA LYS A 121 36.69 80.01 7.22
C LYS A 121 36.81 78.75 8.08
N LEU A 122 37.76 77.87 7.74
CA LEU A 122 38.03 76.61 8.44
C LEU A 122 38.45 76.84 9.91
N ASN A 123 39.34 77.82 10.17
CA ASN A 123 39.78 78.13 11.53
C ASN A 123 38.68 78.74 12.41
N ASN A 124 37.75 79.50 11.84
CA ASN A 124 36.58 80.00 12.58
C ASN A 124 35.59 78.87 12.87
N LEU A 125 35.24 78.06 11.86
CA LEU A 125 34.36 76.89 12.05
C LEU A 125 34.92 75.92 13.10
N LYS A 126 36.25 75.71 13.12
CA LYS A 126 36.92 74.89 14.14
C LYS A 126 36.74 75.43 15.56
N LYS A 127 36.81 76.75 15.75
CA LYS A 127 36.53 77.39 17.06
C LYS A 127 35.07 77.19 17.45
N ASP A 128 34.14 77.49 16.55
CA ASP A 128 32.71 77.35 16.82
C ASP A 128 32.33 75.90 17.15
N VAL A 129 32.90 74.92 16.45
CA VAL A 129 32.77 73.49 16.79
C VAL A 129 33.27 73.20 18.21
N THR A 130 34.44 73.70 18.63
CA THR A 130 34.91 73.48 20.02
C THR A 130 34.02 74.17 21.08
N VAL A 131 33.40 75.30 20.75
CA VAL A 131 32.45 75.98 21.65
C VAL A 131 31.12 75.22 21.74
N GLN A 132 30.60 74.71 20.63
CA GLN A 132 29.38 73.88 20.64
C GLN A 132 29.62 72.51 21.28
N ASP A 133 30.76 71.86 21.04
CA ASP A 133 31.13 70.59 21.68
C ASP A 133 31.24 70.73 23.20
N THR A 134 31.99 71.72 23.69
CA THR A 134 32.09 71.96 25.14
C THR A 134 30.77 72.38 25.80
N LYS A 135 29.86 73.01 25.05
CA LYS A 135 28.48 73.27 25.50
C LYS A 135 27.64 71.98 25.51
N HIS A 136 27.70 71.19 24.44
CA HIS A 136 26.95 69.95 24.29
C HIS A 136 27.35 68.91 25.35
N ARG A 137 28.66 68.78 25.62
CA ARG A 137 29.20 67.89 26.67
C ARG A 137 28.73 68.27 28.08
N LYS A 138 28.45 69.55 28.36
CA LYS A 138 27.81 69.97 29.62
C LYS A 138 26.34 69.56 29.67
N THR A 139 25.57 69.86 28.62
CA THR A 139 24.16 69.45 28.56
C THR A 139 23.98 67.92 28.58
N LEU A 140 24.95 67.18 28.04
CA LEU A 140 24.96 65.72 28.09
C LEU A 140 25.15 65.22 29.53
N ALA A 141 26.10 65.75 30.28
CA ALA A 141 26.35 65.37 31.68
C ALA A 141 25.20 65.80 32.63
N GLU A 142 24.54 66.92 32.34
CA GLU A 142 23.32 67.34 33.05
C GLU A 142 22.13 66.41 32.74
N LEU A 143 21.99 65.97 31.48
CA LEU A 143 20.97 65.02 31.06
C LEU A 143 21.22 63.61 31.62
N GLU A 144 22.47 63.13 31.59
CA GLU A 144 22.92 61.86 32.16
C GLU A 144 22.56 61.78 33.66
N LYS A 145 22.92 62.80 34.44
CA LYS A 145 22.51 62.92 35.85
C LYS A 145 20.99 62.99 36.04
N GLY A 146 20.28 63.62 35.10
CA GLY A 146 18.81 63.64 35.08
C GLY A 146 18.20 62.26 34.81
N VAL A 147 18.81 61.49 33.90
CA VAL A 147 18.43 60.12 33.54
C VAL A 147 18.73 59.15 34.69
N ASP A 148 19.85 59.28 35.40
CA ASP A 148 20.11 58.52 36.64
C ASP A 148 19.09 58.83 37.75
N GLY A 149 18.75 60.11 37.92
CA GLY A 149 17.68 60.54 38.82
C GLY A 149 16.32 59.93 38.44
N LEU A 150 16.04 59.81 37.14
CA LEU A 150 14.83 59.20 36.61
C LEU A 150 14.85 57.67 36.77
N PHE A 151 15.96 56.99 36.52
CA PHE A 151 16.12 55.55 36.74
C PHE A 151 15.98 55.17 38.21
N SER A 152 16.60 55.91 39.13
CA SER A 152 16.43 55.68 40.58
C SER A 152 14.99 55.94 41.06
N SER A 153 14.29 56.87 40.41
CA SER A 153 12.86 57.12 40.65
C SER A 153 11.98 55.99 40.09
N PHE A 154 12.29 55.48 38.89
CA PHE A 154 11.62 54.31 38.31
C PHE A 154 11.87 53.04 39.12
N ALA A 155 13.09 52.77 39.58
CA ALA A 155 13.40 51.62 40.43
C ALA A 155 12.62 51.67 41.77
N ARG A 156 12.45 52.86 42.36
CA ARG A 156 11.58 53.05 43.55
C ARG A 156 10.09 52.92 43.23
N LEU A 157 9.65 53.33 42.05
CA LEU A 157 8.27 53.19 41.60
C LEU A 157 7.95 51.71 41.31
N ASP A 158 8.81 51.02 40.58
CA ASP A 158 8.68 49.61 40.21
C ASP A 158 8.75 48.69 41.44
N SER A 159 9.66 48.96 42.39
CA SER A 159 9.67 48.29 43.70
C SER A 159 8.33 48.46 44.45
N ARG A 160 7.72 49.64 44.39
CA ARG A 160 6.38 49.88 44.99
C ARG A 160 5.26 49.22 44.18
N ILE A 161 5.31 49.23 42.86
CA ILE A 161 4.32 48.57 41.98
C ILE A 161 4.39 47.06 42.17
N SER A 162 5.58 46.46 42.28
CA SER A 162 5.79 45.05 42.59
C SER A 162 5.24 44.69 43.98
N SER A 163 5.54 45.50 45.02
CA SER A 163 5.01 45.28 46.37
C SER A 163 3.48 45.40 46.46
N VAL A 164 2.90 46.43 45.83
CA VAL A 164 1.44 46.61 45.74
C VAL A 164 0.81 45.52 44.87
N GLY A 165 1.46 45.11 43.78
CA GLY A 165 1.03 44.06 42.87
C GLY A 165 1.01 42.69 43.53
N GLN A 166 2.04 42.31 44.29
CA GLN A 166 2.06 41.09 45.11
C GLN A 166 0.96 41.12 46.19
N THR A 167 0.72 42.28 46.79
CA THR A 167 -0.34 42.45 47.80
C THR A 167 -1.74 42.33 47.15
N ALA A 168 -1.94 42.96 46.00
CA ALA A 168 -3.20 42.92 45.24
C ALA A 168 -3.47 41.53 44.64
N ALA A 169 -2.45 40.85 44.14
CA ALA A 169 -2.53 39.45 43.71
C ALA A 169 -2.99 38.57 44.86
N LYS A 170 -2.31 38.61 46.01
CA LYS A 170 -2.69 37.83 47.20
C LYS A 170 -4.11 38.13 47.70
N ILE A 171 -4.56 39.39 47.63
CA ILE A 171 -5.95 39.75 47.96
C ILE A 171 -6.92 39.19 46.91
N GLY A 172 -6.56 39.21 45.63
CA GLY A 172 -7.29 38.56 44.54
C GLY A 172 -7.41 37.05 44.72
N ASP A 173 -6.31 36.36 45.02
CA ASP A 173 -6.27 34.92 45.30
C ASP A 173 -7.19 34.56 46.48
N HIS A 174 -7.15 35.34 47.56
CA HIS A 174 -8.02 35.15 48.72
C HIS A 174 -9.51 35.42 48.40
N LEU A 175 -9.81 36.44 47.60
CA LEU A 175 -11.18 36.72 47.15
C LEU A 175 -11.71 35.63 46.21
N GLN A 176 -10.92 35.20 45.23
CA GLN A 176 -11.28 34.13 44.31
C GLN A 176 -11.47 32.79 45.04
N SER A 177 -10.60 32.49 46.02
CA SER A 177 -10.75 31.30 46.87
C SER A 177 -12.00 31.37 47.76
N ALA A 178 -12.33 32.54 48.33
CA ALA A 178 -13.52 32.71 49.16
C ALA A 178 -14.81 32.64 48.33
N ASP A 179 -14.81 33.21 47.12
CA ASP A 179 -15.96 33.18 46.22
C ASP A 179 -16.19 31.78 45.64
N ALA A 180 -15.13 31.07 45.26
CA ALA A 180 -15.20 29.66 44.85
C ALA A 180 -15.74 28.77 45.99
N GLN A 181 -15.36 29.01 47.25
CA GLN A 181 -15.94 28.31 48.40
C GLN A 181 -17.41 28.67 48.64
N ARG A 182 -17.80 29.94 48.46
CA ARG A 182 -19.20 30.40 48.56
C ARG A 182 -20.09 29.74 47.51
N GLU A 183 -19.63 29.70 46.26
CA GLU A 183 -20.32 29.07 45.14
C GLU A 183 -20.45 27.56 45.35
N THR A 184 -19.35 26.90 45.74
CA THR A 184 -19.36 25.46 46.07
C THR A 184 -20.36 25.16 47.19
N ALA A 185 -20.36 25.95 48.26
CA ALA A 185 -21.29 25.78 49.38
C ALA A 185 -22.77 25.98 48.95
N SER A 186 -23.05 26.96 48.09
CA SER A 186 -24.39 27.20 47.56
C SER A 186 -24.90 25.99 46.76
N GLN A 187 -24.08 25.48 45.83
CA GLN A 187 -24.41 24.29 45.04
C GLN A 187 -24.55 23.04 45.92
N THR A 188 -23.73 22.89 46.97
CA THR A 188 -23.84 21.78 47.93
C THR A 188 -25.14 21.84 48.74
N ILE A 189 -25.59 23.02 49.19
CA ILE A 189 -26.86 23.18 49.90
C ILE A 189 -28.05 22.80 49.00
N GLU A 190 -28.01 23.20 47.73
CA GLU A 190 -29.05 22.86 46.75
C GLU A 190 -29.09 21.35 46.45
N LEU A 191 -27.93 20.71 46.28
CA LEU A 191 -27.85 19.25 46.14
C LEU A 191 -28.34 18.51 47.40
N ILE A 192 -27.98 18.96 48.60
CA ILE A 192 -28.47 18.34 49.85
C ILE A 192 -30.00 18.46 49.94
N LYS A 193 -30.58 19.60 49.54
CA LYS A 193 -32.04 19.77 49.50
C LYS A 193 -32.70 18.73 48.58
N TYR A 194 -32.22 18.59 47.35
CA TYR A 194 -32.76 17.58 46.42
C TYR A 194 -32.51 16.15 46.90
N LEU A 195 -31.34 15.86 47.50
CA LEU A 195 -31.03 14.55 48.08
C LEU A 195 -32.02 14.17 49.20
N MET A 196 -32.39 15.13 50.05
CA MET A 196 -33.42 14.94 51.07
C MET A 196 -34.82 14.74 50.47
N GLU A 197 -35.14 15.44 49.37
CA GLU A 197 -36.39 15.28 48.62
C GLU A 197 -36.53 13.83 48.10
N PHE A 198 -35.50 13.31 47.40
CA PHE A 198 -35.43 11.91 46.98
C PHE A 198 -35.43 10.88 48.14
N ASN A 199 -35.09 11.29 49.36
CA ASN A 199 -35.05 10.41 50.54
C ASN A 199 -36.32 10.49 51.42
N SER A 200 -37.29 11.34 51.10
CA SER A 200 -38.43 11.64 51.99
C SER A 200 -39.55 10.59 51.93
N SER A 201 -39.88 10.11 50.72
CA SER A 201 -41.00 9.18 50.44
C SER A 201 -40.51 8.01 49.57
N PRO A 202 -40.59 6.74 50.01
CA PRO A 202 -40.19 5.61 49.17
C PRO A 202 -41.15 5.41 47.98
N GLY A 203 -40.63 5.45 46.75
CA GLY A 203 -41.38 5.13 45.54
C GLY A 203 -42.37 6.19 45.01
N ASP A 204 -42.55 7.33 45.71
CA ASP A 204 -43.40 8.42 45.19
C ASP A 204 -42.54 9.52 44.55
N LEU A 205 -42.37 9.42 43.23
CA LEU A 205 -41.65 10.40 42.42
C LEU A 205 -42.50 11.64 42.07
N MET A 206 -43.78 11.70 42.46
CA MET A 206 -44.69 12.81 42.14
C MET A 206 -44.58 13.99 43.12
N GLU A 207 -43.99 13.78 44.31
CA GLU A 207 -43.73 14.85 45.30
C GLU A 207 -42.44 15.65 45.01
N LEU A 208 -41.64 15.25 44.00
CA LEU A 208 -40.36 15.87 43.66
C LEU A 208 -40.52 17.30 43.11
N SER A 209 -39.48 18.14 43.31
CA SER A 209 -39.44 19.51 42.78
C SER A 209 -39.72 19.55 41.26
N PRO A 210 -40.50 20.52 40.73
CA PRO A 210 -40.96 20.56 39.33
C PRO A 210 -39.87 20.45 38.26
N LEU A 211 -38.63 20.80 38.60
CA LEU A 211 -37.41 20.51 37.82
C LEU A 211 -37.40 19.09 37.24
N PHE A 212 -37.72 18.08 38.06
CA PHE A 212 -37.60 16.66 37.68
C PHE A 212 -38.74 16.18 36.77
N SER A 213 -39.86 16.91 36.74
CA SER A 213 -41.05 16.61 35.94
C SER A 213 -41.13 17.41 34.62
N ASP A 214 -40.42 18.53 34.52
CA ASP A 214 -40.49 19.49 33.40
C ASP A 214 -39.68 19.03 32.17
N ASP A 215 -40.36 18.71 31.06
CA ASP A 215 -39.76 18.30 29.78
C ASP A 215 -38.86 19.38 29.11
N SER A 216 -38.96 20.64 29.54
CA SER A 216 -38.07 21.72 29.09
C SER A 216 -36.76 21.81 29.89
N ARG A 217 -36.69 21.22 31.09
CA ARG A 217 -35.52 21.26 32.00
C ARG A 217 -34.80 19.93 32.15
N VAL A 218 -35.11 18.94 31.31
CA VAL A 218 -34.56 17.57 31.37
C VAL A 218 -33.02 17.53 31.41
N ALA A 219 -32.32 18.43 30.71
CA ALA A 219 -30.85 18.50 30.76
C ALA A 219 -30.29 18.91 32.14
N GLU A 220 -31.02 19.77 32.85
CA GLU A 220 -30.67 20.28 34.18
C GLU A 220 -31.02 19.23 35.26
N ALA A 221 -32.23 18.67 35.17
CA ALA A 221 -32.69 17.57 36.01
C ALA A 221 -31.76 16.35 35.91
N ALA A 222 -31.32 16.01 34.70
CA ALA A 222 -30.36 14.94 34.46
C ALA A 222 -28.99 15.20 35.12
N SER A 223 -28.43 16.40 34.94
CA SER A 223 -27.14 16.77 35.53
C SER A 223 -27.19 16.75 37.06
N ILE A 224 -28.32 17.15 37.65
CA ILE A 224 -28.53 17.10 39.11
C ILE A 224 -28.71 15.64 39.57
N ALA A 225 -29.58 14.85 38.94
CA ALA A 225 -29.80 13.44 39.29
C ALA A 225 -28.50 12.61 39.22
N GLN A 226 -27.69 12.78 38.17
CA GLN A 226 -26.40 12.07 38.03
C GLN A 226 -25.39 12.48 39.11
N LYS A 227 -25.35 13.75 39.52
CA LYS A 227 -24.52 14.20 40.66
C LYS A 227 -25.01 13.57 41.97
N LEU A 228 -26.31 13.68 42.27
CA LEU A 228 -26.92 13.13 43.48
C LEU A 228 -26.66 11.62 43.59
N ARG A 229 -26.84 10.89 42.49
CA ARG A 229 -26.53 9.47 42.39
C ARG A 229 -25.06 9.18 42.71
N SER A 230 -24.11 9.92 42.13
CA SER A 230 -22.68 9.71 42.43
C SER A 230 -22.31 9.97 43.90
N PHE A 231 -22.89 11.00 44.53
CA PHE A 231 -22.69 11.25 45.97
C PHE A 231 -23.31 10.15 46.85
N ALA A 232 -24.47 9.63 46.45
CA ALA A 232 -25.16 8.57 47.19
C ALA A 232 -24.51 7.19 47.03
N GLU A 233 -23.89 6.91 45.88
CA GLU A 233 -23.10 5.70 45.64
C GLU A 233 -21.73 5.73 46.36
N GLU A 234 -21.03 6.88 46.41
CA GLU A 234 -19.69 6.98 47.04
C GLU A 234 -19.69 6.76 48.57
N ASP A 235 -20.71 7.24 49.31
CA ASP A 235 -20.76 7.07 50.78
C ASP A 235 -21.04 5.61 51.19
N ILE A 236 -21.85 4.90 50.40
CA ILE A 236 -22.18 3.48 50.62
C ILE A 236 -20.98 2.58 50.25
N GLY A 237 -20.29 2.88 49.14
CA GLY A 237 -19.23 2.02 48.59
C GLY A 237 -18.01 1.80 49.49
N ARG A 238 -17.76 2.68 50.48
CA ARG A 238 -16.52 2.64 51.29
C ARG A 238 -16.55 1.72 52.51
N GLN A 239 -17.71 1.20 52.95
CA GLN A 239 -17.81 0.39 54.19
C GLN A 239 -17.76 -1.14 53.97
N GLY A 240 -17.46 -1.60 52.74
CA GLY A 240 -17.36 -3.03 52.42
C GLY A 240 -16.12 -3.77 52.93
N ILE A 241 -15.11 -3.07 53.49
CA ILE A 241 -13.85 -3.67 53.97
C ILE A 241 -13.59 -3.26 55.42
N SER A 242 -13.44 -4.27 56.30
CA SER A 242 -13.26 -4.09 57.74
C SER A 242 -11.85 -3.64 58.13
N VAL A 243 -11.72 -2.43 58.70
CA VAL A 243 -10.76 -2.09 59.77
C VAL A 243 -11.41 -1.09 60.75
N SER A 244 -11.04 -1.19 62.02
CA SER A 244 -11.57 -0.43 63.17
C SER A 244 -11.25 1.08 63.18
N SER A 245 -12.26 1.87 63.56
CA SER A 245 -12.21 3.07 64.43
C SER A 245 -11.20 4.21 64.17
N VAL A 246 -11.75 5.39 63.83
CA VAL A 246 -11.54 6.62 64.63
C VAL A 246 -12.90 7.30 64.85
N VAL A 247 -13.09 7.96 65.99
CA VAL A 247 -14.33 8.65 66.40
C VAL A 247 -14.55 9.93 65.59
N GLY A 248 -15.81 10.21 65.19
CA GLY A 248 -16.24 11.59 64.98
C GLY A 248 -16.89 11.97 63.65
N ASN A 249 -17.81 11.17 63.10
CA ASN A 249 -18.93 11.70 62.31
C ASN A 249 -20.12 10.72 62.29
N ALA A 250 -21.29 11.21 61.90
CA ALA A 250 -22.56 10.48 62.02
C ALA A 250 -22.68 9.29 61.05
N THR A 251 -23.51 8.31 61.41
CA THR A 251 -23.83 7.12 60.61
C THR A 251 -24.76 7.47 59.43
N ALA A 252 -24.20 8.09 58.38
CA ALA A 252 -24.93 8.49 57.18
C ALA A 252 -25.31 7.30 56.28
N SER A 253 -24.43 6.30 56.16
CA SER A 253 -24.51 5.19 55.20
C SER A 253 -25.79 4.33 55.24
N ARG A 254 -26.52 4.31 56.37
CA ARG A 254 -27.80 3.59 56.52
C ARG A 254 -29.02 4.45 56.15
N GLY A 255 -28.85 5.76 56.06
CA GLY A 255 -29.95 6.71 55.88
C GLY A 255 -30.34 6.97 54.43
N LEU A 256 -29.50 6.57 53.46
CA LEU A 256 -29.59 7.00 52.06
C LEU A 256 -30.02 5.89 51.09
N GLU A 257 -30.30 4.69 51.60
CA GLU A 257 -30.73 3.51 50.82
C GLU A 257 -32.01 3.79 50.01
N VAL A 258 -32.92 4.61 50.54
CA VAL A 258 -34.16 5.03 49.86
C VAL A 258 -33.87 6.02 48.73
N ALA A 259 -33.05 7.04 48.97
CA ALA A 259 -32.64 7.98 47.92
C ALA A 259 -31.93 7.29 46.76
N VAL A 260 -31.06 6.30 47.01
CA VAL A 260 -30.41 5.54 45.93
C VAL A 260 -31.41 4.77 45.08
N ALA A 261 -32.40 4.10 45.69
CA ALA A 261 -33.46 3.42 44.96
C ALA A 261 -34.29 4.40 44.13
N ASN A 262 -34.82 5.46 44.75
CA ASN A 262 -35.63 6.49 44.10
C ASN A 262 -34.85 7.22 42.97
N LEU A 263 -33.55 7.50 43.16
CA LEU A 263 -32.69 8.08 42.13
C LEU A 263 -32.44 7.12 40.97
N GLN A 264 -32.26 5.82 41.23
CA GLN A 264 -32.09 4.82 40.17
C GLN A 264 -33.37 4.65 39.35
N ASP A 265 -34.53 4.56 40.00
CA ASP A 265 -35.83 4.47 39.32
C ASP A 265 -36.14 5.75 38.52
N TYR A 266 -35.83 6.93 39.08
CA TYR A 266 -35.91 8.19 38.33
C TYR A 266 -34.96 8.23 37.13
N CYS A 267 -33.72 7.75 37.27
CA CYS A 267 -32.78 7.67 36.13
C CYS A 267 -33.29 6.71 35.05
N ASN A 268 -33.83 5.54 35.44
CA ASN A 268 -34.41 4.56 34.51
C ASN A 268 -35.58 5.16 33.71
N GLU A 269 -36.51 5.84 34.39
CA GLU A 269 -37.66 6.48 33.75
C GLU A 269 -37.24 7.67 32.87
N LEU A 270 -36.30 8.49 33.33
CA LEU A 270 -35.75 9.61 32.56
C LEU A 270 -35.02 9.12 31.30
N GLU A 271 -34.29 8.01 31.39
CA GLU A 271 -33.62 7.35 30.26
C GLU A 271 -34.66 6.83 29.25
N ASN A 272 -35.69 6.12 29.69
CA ASN A 272 -36.79 5.67 28.82
C ASN A 272 -37.54 6.84 28.14
N ARG A 273 -37.78 7.93 28.87
CA ARG A 273 -38.43 9.15 28.36
C ARG A 273 -37.54 9.88 27.34
N LEU A 274 -36.23 9.92 27.57
CA LEU A 274 -35.24 10.46 26.63
C LEU A 274 -35.07 9.60 25.37
N LEU A 275 -35.05 8.27 25.49
CA LEU A 275 -35.05 7.34 24.35
C LEU A 275 -36.32 7.50 23.51
N SER A 276 -37.49 7.59 24.15
CA SER A 276 -38.77 7.83 23.45
C SER A 276 -38.79 9.16 22.69
N ARG A 277 -38.26 10.24 23.29
CA ARG A 277 -38.09 11.55 22.62
C ARG A 277 -37.09 11.48 21.47
N PHE A 278 -35.98 10.76 21.66
CA PHE A 278 -34.96 10.52 20.65
C PHE A 278 -35.53 9.75 19.43
N ASP A 279 -36.32 8.70 19.64
CA ASP A 279 -36.92 7.92 18.56
C ASP A 279 -37.93 8.74 17.76
N ALA A 280 -38.78 9.52 18.43
CA ALA A 280 -39.70 10.46 17.78
C ALA A 280 -38.93 11.49 16.93
N ALA A 281 -37.81 12.02 17.42
CA ALA A 281 -36.92 12.89 16.65
C ALA A 281 -36.26 12.15 15.47
N SER A 282 -35.82 10.90 15.66
CA SER A 282 -35.23 10.06 14.60
C SER A 282 -36.23 9.75 13.48
N GLN A 283 -37.50 9.53 13.80
CA GLN A 283 -38.56 9.33 12.79
C GLN A 283 -38.83 10.61 11.98
N ARG A 284 -38.77 11.78 12.64
CA ARG A 284 -38.96 13.09 12.00
C ARG A 284 -37.71 13.66 11.34
N ARG A 285 -36.54 13.03 11.53
CA ARG A 285 -35.21 13.47 11.07
C ARG A 285 -34.74 14.79 11.72
N GLU A 286 -35.19 15.06 12.95
CA GLU A 286 -34.81 16.26 13.72
C GLU A 286 -33.42 16.08 14.38
N LEU A 287 -32.34 16.26 13.61
CA LEU A 287 -30.97 16.00 14.09
C LEU A 287 -30.59 16.78 15.37
N SER A 288 -31.10 17.99 15.56
CA SER A 288 -30.79 18.82 16.74
C SER A 288 -31.41 18.31 18.03
N THR A 289 -32.64 17.78 17.99
CA THR A 289 -33.31 17.20 19.18
C THR A 289 -32.77 15.79 19.46
N MET A 290 -32.41 15.03 18.42
CA MET A 290 -31.60 13.80 18.59
C MET A 290 -30.26 14.09 19.29
N ALA A 291 -29.52 15.12 18.86
CA ALA A 291 -28.22 15.48 19.43
C ALA A 291 -28.33 15.98 20.88
N GLU A 292 -29.38 16.74 21.20
CA GLU A 292 -29.70 17.12 22.58
C GLU A 292 -29.95 15.88 23.46
N CYS A 293 -30.84 14.98 23.04
CA CYS A 293 -31.12 13.75 23.77
C CYS A 293 -29.88 12.86 23.92
N ALA A 294 -29.08 12.67 22.88
CA ALA A 294 -27.83 11.90 22.93
C ALA A 294 -26.80 12.53 23.88
N LYS A 295 -26.69 13.87 23.91
CA LYS A 295 -25.82 14.59 24.84
C LYS A 295 -26.28 14.48 26.29
N ILE A 296 -27.59 14.46 26.56
CA ILE A 296 -28.12 14.22 27.91
C ILE A 296 -27.88 12.77 28.32
N LEU A 297 -28.25 11.81 27.46
CA LEU A 297 -28.04 10.38 27.67
C LEU A 297 -26.55 10.01 27.86
N SER A 298 -25.61 10.71 27.22
CA SER A 298 -24.16 10.48 27.41
C SER A 298 -23.66 10.73 28.85
N GLN A 299 -24.39 11.49 29.66
CA GLN A 299 -24.06 11.75 31.06
C GLN A 299 -24.41 10.54 31.96
N PHE A 300 -25.34 9.70 31.53
CA PHE A 300 -25.71 8.46 32.20
C PHE A 300 -25.00 7.27 31.55
N ASN A 301 -24.30 6.44 32.32
CA ASN A 301 -23.71 5.17 31.84
C ASN A 301 -22.85 5.32 30.54
N ARG A 302 -22.24 6.51 30.34
CA ARG A 302 -21.51 6.94 29.13
C ARG A 302 -22.32 6.90 27.82
N GLY A 303 -23.65 6.91 27.89
CA GLY A 303 -24.55 6.83 26.73
C GLY A 303 -24.61 5.46 26.05
N THR A 304 -23.97 4.43 26.62
CA THR A 304 -23.80 3.10 26.01
C THR A 304 -25.13 2.49 25.54
N SER A 305 -26.16 2.60 26.38
CA SER A 305 -27.54 2.17 26.10
C SER A 305 -28.16 2.92 24.92
N ALA A 306 -28.02 4.25 24.87
CA ALA A 306 -28.52 5.07 23.76
C ALA A 306 -27.84 4.74 22.43
N MET A 307 -26.53 4.47 22.45
CA MET A 307 -25.77 4.05 21.26
C MET A 307 -26.23 2.66 20.78
N GLN A 308 -26.41 1.70 21.69
CA GLN A 308 -26.94 0.37 21.38
C GLN A 308 -28.39 0.43 20.88
N HIS A 309 -29.25 1.26 21.48
CA HIS A 309 -30.65 1.45 21.06
C HIS A 309 -30.74 2.09 19.67
N TYR A 310 -29.91 3.09 19.38
CA TYR A 310 -29.81 3.69 18.05
C TYR A 310 -29.47 2.66 16.98
N VAL A 311 -28.44 1.84 17.22
CA VAL A 311 -28.04 0.79 16.29
C VAL A 311 -29.12 -0.31 16.18
N ALA A 312 -29.74 -0.71 17.30
CA ALA A 312 -30.80 -1.71 17.31
C ALA A 312 -32.06 -1.28 16.53
N THR A 313 -32.43 0.01 16.56
CA THR A 313 -33.61 0.56 15.87
C THR A 313 -33.42 0.78 14.36
N ARG A 314 -32.22 0.55 13.80
CA ARG A 314 -32.01 0.76 12.35
C ARG A 314 -32.79 -0.31 11.55
N PRO A 315 -33.57 0.05 10.50
CA PRO A 315 -34.36 -0.90 9.73
C PRO A 315 -33.56 -2.10 9.18
N MET A 316 -32.29 -1.90 8.84
CA MET A 316 -31.39 -2.94 8.31
C MET A 316 -31.13 -4.14 9.26
N PHE A 317 -31.56 -4.06 10.52
CA PHE A 317 -31.44 -5.15 11.52
C PHE A 317 -32.78 -5.68 12.03
N ILE A 318 -33.88 -4.98 11.77
CA ILE A 318 -35.24 -5.34 12.22
C ILE A 318 -36.05 -5.93 11.07
N ASP A 319 -35.88 -5.41 9.85
CA ASP A 319 -36.74 -5.74 8.73
C ASP A 319 -36.38 -7.10 8.11
N VAL A 320 -37.25 -8.07 8.36
CA VAL A 320 -37.15 -9.43 7.83
C VAL A 320 -37.34 -9.46 6.31
N GLU A 321 -38.02 -8.47 5.71
CA GLU A 321 -38.11 -8.35 4.25
C GLU A 321 -36.77 -7.93 3.63
N VAL A 322 -35.98 -7.09 4.32
CA VAL A 322 -34.60 -6.74 3.91
C VAL A 322 -33.69 -7.97 3.98
N MET A 323 -33.65 -8.70 5.10
CA MET A 323 -32.83 -9.93 5.20
C MET A 323 -33.22 -11.00 4.17
N ASN A 324 -34.49 -11.05 3.77
CA ASN A 324 -34.96 -11.92 2.69
C ASN A 324 -34.66 -11.36 1.29
N ALA A 325 -34.61 -10.04 1.11
CA ALA A 325 -34.14 -9.40 -0.12
C ALA A 325 -32.65 -9.67 -0.35
N ASP A 326 -31.81 -9.54 0.69
CA ASP A 326 -30.39 -9.91 0.68
C ASP A 326 -30.20 -11.36 0.20
N THR A 327 -31.00 -12.27 0.79
CA THR A 327 -30.97 -13.69 0.46
C THR A 327 -31.32 -13.93 -1.02
N ARG A 328 -32.37 -13.29 -1.54
CA ARG A 328 -32.79 -13.40 -2.97
C ARG A 328 -31.78 -12.74 -3.93
N LEU A 329 -31.18 -11.61 -3.56
CA LEU A 329 -30.20 -10.88 -4.37
C LEU A 329 -28.92 -11.70 -4.59
N VAL A 330 -28.56 -12.54 -3.61
CA VAL A 330 -27.31 -13.32 -3.62
C VAL A 330 -27.51 -14.74 -4.12
N LEU A 331 -28.54 -15.45 -3.63
CA LEU A 331 -28.79 -16.86 -3.98
C LEU A 331 -29.72 -17.02 -5.20
N GLY A 332 -30.47 -15.98 -5.57
CA GLY A 332 -31.51 -16.03 -6.59
C GLY A 332 -32.84 -16.61 -6.08
N ASP A 333 -33.79 -16.79 -7.01
CA ASP A 333 -35.05 -17.47 -6.73
C ASP A 333 -34.88 -19.00 -6.65
N GLN A 334 -35.75 -19.65 -5.86
CA GLN A 334 -35.68 -21.09 -5.61
C GLN A 334 -35.75 -21.90 -6.92
N GLY A 335 -34.70 -22.68 -7.19
CA GLY A 335 -34.55 -23.49 -8.42
C GLY A 335 -33.52 -22.94 -9.42
N SER A 336 -32.96 -21.74 -9.22
CA SER A 336 -31.78 -21.31 -9.97
C SER A 336 -30.53 -22.10 -9.55
N GLN A 337 -29.71 -22.48 -10.52
CA GLN A 337 -28.39 -23.08 -10.26
C GLN A 337 -27.44 -22.02 -9.69
N VAL A 338 -27.01 -22.21 -8.44
CA VAL A 338 -26.10 -21.29 -7.74
C VAL A 338 -24.72 -21.38 -8.39
N SER A 339 -24.26 -20.27 -8.97
CA SER A 339 -22.90 -20.18 -9.54
C SER A 339 -22.04 -19.19 -8.77
N PRO A 340 -20.73 -19.44 -8.60
CA PRO A 340 -19.81 -18.50 -7.95
C PRO A 340 -19.86 -17.11 -8.58
N SER A 341 -20.03 -17.02 -9.91
CA SER A 341 -20.10 -15.74 -10.64
C SER A 341 -21.37 -14.93 -10.35
N ASN A 342 -22.50 -15.59 -10.05
CA ASN A 342 -23.75 -14.91 -9.70
C ASN A 342 -23.71 -14.44 -8.25
N VAL A 343 -23.24 -15.29 -7.34
CA VAL A 343 -23.04 -14.92 -5.93
C VAL A 343 -22.01 -13.80 -5.78
N ALA A 344 -20.88 -13.85 -6.49
CA ALA A 344 -19.90 -12.76 -6.48
C ALA A 344 -20.53 -11.41 -6.86
N ARG A 345 -21.41 -11.40 -7.86
CA ARG A 345 -22.16 -10.20 -8.30
C ARG A 345 -23.18 -9.76 -7.25
N GLY A 346 -23.95 -10.70 -6.68
CA GLY A 346 -24.94 -10.44 -5.64
C GLY A 346 -24.30 -9.87 -4.36
N LEU A 347 -23.25 -10.52 -3.86
CA LEU A 347 -22.46 -10.05 -2.71
C LEU A 347 -21.87 -8.66 -2.98
N SER A 348 -21.26 -8.43 -4.15
CA SER A 348 -20.73 -7.10 -4.49
C SER A 348 -21.81 -6.01 -4.50
N SER A 349 -23.04 -6.35 -4.93
CA SER A 349 -24.18 -5.42 -4.91
C SER A 349 -24.68 -5.16 -3.49
N LEU A 350 -24.82 -6.21 -2.67
CA LEU A 350 -25.29 -6.13 -1.28
C LEU A 350 -24.28 -5.41 -0.38
N TYR A 351 -23.00 -5.77 -0.46
CA TYR A 351 -21.95 -5.17 0.35
C TYR A 351 -21.73 -3.70 0.00
N LYS A 352 -21.95 -3.31 -1.26
CA LYS A 352 -22.05 -1.90 -1.65
C LYS A 352 -23.29 -1.22 -1.03
N GLU A 353 -24.47 -1.83 -1.05
CA GLU A 353 -25.68 -1.27 -0.42
C GLU A 353 -25.49 -1.08 1.10
N ILE A 354 -24.91 -2.08 1.78
CA ILE A 354 -24.54 -2.02 3.19
C ILE A 354 -23.58 -0.85 3.43
N THR A 355 -22.48 -0.75 2.68
CA THR A 355 -21.52 0.36 2.82
C THR A 355 -22.15 1.72 2.53
N ASP A 356 -22.98 1.83 1.49
CA ASP A 356 -23.73 3.05 1.14
C ASP A 356 -24.79 3.41 2.20
N THR A 357 -25.23 2.46 3.03
CA THR A 357 -26.16 2.67 4.14
C THR A 357 -25.41 3.03 5.42
N VAL A 358 -24.33 2.33 5.76
CA VAL A 358 -23.43 2.67 6.87
C VAL A 358 -22.86 4.08 6.69
N ARG A 359 -22.54 4.51 5.45
CA ARG A 359 -22.07 5.89 5.18
C ARG A 359 -23.16 6.96 5.41
N LYS A 360 -24.44 6.62 5.25
CA LYS A 360 -25.57 7.54 5.58
C LYS A 360 -25.79 7.62 7.09
N GLU A 361 -25.74 6.49 7.79
CA GLU A 361 -25.83 6.47 9.25
C GLU A 361 -24.61 7.17 9.89
N ALA A 362 -23.40 7.00 9.35
CA ALA A 362 -22.19 7.69 9.82
C ALA A 362 -22.33 9.22 9.80
N ALA A 363 -22.92 9.79 8.73
CA ALA A 363 -23.19 11.22 8.65
C ALA A 363 -24.22 11.69 9.71
N THR A 364 -25.22 10.87 10.02
CA THR A 364 -26.16 11.12 11.13
C THR A 364 -25.47 11.00 12.49
N ILE A 365 -24.64 9.97 12.67
CA ILE A 365 -23.93 9.67 13.92
C ILE A 365 -22.97 10.81 14.29
N MET A 366 -22.18 11.31 13.34
CA MET A 366 -21.28 12.46 13.53
C MET A 366 -22.01 13.76 13.88
N ALA A 367 -23.28 13.89 13.49
CA ALA A 367 -24.10 15.07 13.80
C ALA A 367 -24.86 14.97 15.14
N VAL A 368 -24.98 13.76 15.70
CA VAL A 368 -25.87 13.45 16.84
C VAL A 368 -25.11 13.05 18.10
N PHE A 369 -24.10 12.18 18.00
CA PHE A 369 -23.50 11.55 19.18
C PHE A 369 -22.21 12.26 19.64
N PRO A 370 -22.00 12.45 20.96
CA PRO A 370 -20.75 12.99 21.50
C PRO A 370 -19.50 12.13 21.23
N SER A 371 -19.67 10.81 21.05
CA SER A 371 -18.60 9.85 20.76
C SER A 371 -18.88 9.01 19.49
N PRO A 372 -18.79 9.61 18.28
CA PRO A 372 -19.15 8.94 17.02
C PRO A 372 -18.46 7.58 16.80
N ASN A 373 -17.19 7.44 17.18
CA ASN A 373 -16.41 6.23 17.01
C ASN A 373 -16.98 5.02 17.76
N GLU A 374 -17.54 5.21 18.95
CA GLU A 374 -18.14 4.15 19.76
C GLU A 374 -19.42 3.62 19.10
N VAL A 375 -20.27 4.53 18.59
CA VAL A 375 -21.47 4.17 17.82
C VAL A 375 -21.10 3.45 16.52
N MET A 376 -20.08 3.94 15.79
CA MET A 376 -19.62 3.31 14.55
C MET A 376 -19.05 1.91 14.79
N SER A 377 -18.34 1.68 15.90
CA SER A 377 -17.90 0.35 16.31
C SER A 377 -19.11 -0.59 16.52
N ILE A 378 -20.10 -0.18 17.31
CA ILE A 378 -21.32 -0.98 17.56
C ILE A 378 -22.10 -1.24 16.26
N LEU A 379 -22.19 -0.26 15.36
CA LEU A 379 -22.85 -0.38 14.06
C LEU A 379 -22.14 -1.37 13.14
N VAL A 380 -20.82 -1.22 12.95
CA VAL A 380 -20.02 -2.07 12.03
C VAL A 380 -19.91 -3.50 12.57
N GLN A 381 -19.74 -3.66 13.89
CA GLN A 381 -19.80 -4.98 14.54
C GLN A 381 -21.13 -5.68 14.23
N ARG A 382 -22.27 -5.00 14.43
CA ARG A 382 -23.59 -5.58 14.18
C ARG A 382 -23.88 -5.84 12.68
N VAL A 383 -23.32 -5.03 11.78
CA VAL A 383 -23.36 -5.31 10.33
C VAL A 383 -22.73 -6.67 10.02
N LEU A 384 -21.53 -6.94 10.55
CA LEU A 384 -20.86 -8.21 10.38
C LEU A 384 -21.61 -9.34 11.10
N GLU A 385 -21.76 -9.23 12.43
CA GLU A 385 -22.30 -10.30 13.28
C GLU A 385 -23.75 -10.68 12.99
N GLN A 386 -24.61 -9.71 12.59
CA GLN A 386 -26.03 -9.99 12.33
C GLN A 386 -26.37 -10.07 10.83
N ARG A 387 -26.08 -9.02 10.03
CA ARG A 387 -26.55 -8.96 8.63
C ARG A 387 -25.69 -9.81 7.69
N VAL A 388 -24.37 -9.83 7.87
CA VAL A 388 -23.47 -10.65 7.04
C VAL A 388 -23.51 -12.13 7.47
N THR A 389 -23.38 -12.46 8.77
CA THR A 389 -23.46 -13.86 9.25
C THR A 389 -24.72 -14.57 8.79
N ALA A 390 -25.91 -13.96 8.98
CA ALA A 390 -27.19 -14.58 8.62
C ALA A 390 -27.40 -14.79 7.11
N LEU A 391 -26.52 -14.24 6.26
CA LEU A 391 -26.41 -14.57 4.84
C LEU A 391 -25.37 -15.68 4.62
N LEU A 392 -24.20 -15.59 5.25
CA LEU A 392 -23.14 -16.59 5.15
C LEU A 392 -23.62 -17.97 5.61
N ASP A 393 -24.40 -18.05 6.69
CA ASP A 393 -25.03 -19.28 7.20
C ASP A 393 -25.88 -20.00 6.14
N LYS A 394 -26.53 -19.23 5.25
CA LYS A 394 -27.37 -19.76 4.16
C LYS A 394 -26.57 -20.09 2.89
N LEU A 395 -25.43 -19.41 2.71
CA LEU A 395 -24.57 -19.53 1.52
C LEU A 395 -23.53 -20.64 1.66
N LEU A 396 -22.98 -20.84 2.86
CA LEU A 396 -21.84 -21.70 3.14
C LEU A 396 -22.24 -22.96 3.91
N VAL A 397 -23.36 -23.58 3.53
CA VAL A 397 -23.82 -24.84 4.12
C VAL A 397 -22.75 -25.92 3.94
N LYS A 398 -22.11 -26.29 5.05
CA LYS A 398 -20.92 -27.15 5.10
C LYS A 398 -21.25 -28.57 4.60
N PRO A 399 -20.60 -29.07 3.53
CA PRO A 399 -20.87 -30.41 3.01
C PRO A 399 -20.28 -31.51 3.91
N SER A 400 -20.73 -32.74 3.75
CA SER A 400 -20.17 -33.89 4.46
C SER A 400 -19.00 -34.52 3.68
N LEU A 401 -17.88 -34.73 4.34
CA LEU A 401 -16.77 -35.55 3.81
C LEU A 401 -17.07 -37.05 3.82
N VAL A 402 -18.10 -37.49 4.55
CA VAL A 402 -18.57 -38.90 4.56
C VAL A 402 -19.58 -39.14 3.43
N ASN A 403 -20.55 -38.23 3.29
CA ASN A 403 -21.57 -38.27 2.24
C ASN A 403 -21.28 -37.17 1.21
N LEU A 404 -20.31 -37.45 0.33
CA LEU A 404 -19.80 -36.49 -0.66
C LEU A 404 -20.92 -35.99 -1.60
N PRO A 405 -21.02 -34.66 -1.85
CA PRO A 405 -21.96 -34.10 -2.81
C PRO A 405 -21.73 -34.65 -4.23
N SER A 406 -22.81 -34.79 -5.01
CA SER A 406 -22.76 -35.26 -6.40
C SER A 406 -21.95 -34.29 -7.28
N ILE A 407 -21.05 -34.84 -8.10
CA ILE A 407 -20.20 -34.06 -9.01
C ILE A 407 -21.02 -33.35 -10.11
N LYS A 408 -22.21 -33.86 -10.45
CA LYS A 408 -23.14 -33.23 -11.41
C LYS A 408 -23.73 -31.93 -10.88
N ASP A 409 -23.79 -31.81 -9.55
CA ASP A 409 -24.30 -30.66 -8.81
C ASP A 409 -23.15 -29.78 -8.29
N GLY A 410 -21.93 -29.98 -8.84
CA GLY A 410 -20.73 -29.19 -8.57
C GLY A 410 -19.76 -29.80 -7.54
N GLY A 411 -20.13 -30.89 -6.86
CA GLY A 411 -19.27 -31.59 -5.91
C GLY A 411 -18.81 -30.73 -4.71
N LEU A 412 -17.71 -31.14 -4.07
CA LEU A 412 -17.04 -30.30 -3.05
C LEU A 412 -16.46 -29.01 -3.64
N LEU A 413 -16.05 -29.03 -4.91
CA LEU A 413 -15.44 -27.90 -5.60
C LEU A 413 -16.35 -26.67 -5.64
N LEU A 414 -17.67 -26.86 -5.78
CA LEU A 414 -18.63 -25.77 -5.73
C LEU A 414 -18.57 -25.06 -4.37
N TYR A 415 -18.67 -25.79 -3.26
CA TYR A 415 -18.57 -25.23 -1.90
C TYR A 415 -17.23 -24.48 -1.69
N LEU A 416 -16.10 -25.04 -2.13
CA LEU A 416 -14.79 -24.39 -2.01
C LEU A 416 -14.71 -23.08 -2.81
N ARG A 417 -15.34 -23.02 -3.98
CA ARG A 417 -15.47 -21.78 -4.78
C ARG A 417 -16.44 -20.78 -4.13
N MET A 418 -17.53 -21.25 -3.52
CA MET A 418 -18.45 -20.38 -2.76
C MET A 418 -17.76 -19.76 -1.55
N LEU A 419 -16.99 -20.54 -0.80
CA LEU A 419 -16.20 -20.11 0.34
C LEU A 419 -15.17 -19.05 -0.06
N ALA A 420 -14.44 -19.27 -1.16
CA ALA A 420 -13.45 -18.32 -1.67
C ALA A 420 -14.10 -16.99 -2.08
N VAL A 421 -15.19 -17.03 -2.85
CA VAL A 421 -15.94 -15.83 -3.27
C VAL A 421 -16.54 -15.09 -2.08
N ALA A 422 -17.11 -15.81 -1.11
CA ALA A 422 -17.69 -15.20 0.08
C ALA A 422 -16.61 -14.49 0.92
N TYR A 423 -15.49 -15.15 1.17
CA TYR A 423 -14.38 -14.60 1.95
C TYR A 423 -13.73 -13.39 1.26
N GLU A 424 -13.42 -13.47 -0.04
CA GLU A 424 -12.87 -12.36 -0.83
C GLU A 424 -13.78 -11.11 -0.76
N LYS A 425 -15.10 -11.31 -0.92
CA LYS A 425 -16.05 -10.20 -0.87
C LYS A 425 -16.32 -9.67 0.54
N THR A 426 -16.27 -10.49 1.59
CA THR A 426 -16.34 -9.98 2.96
C THR A 426 -15.06 -9.21 3.33
N GLN A 427 -13.89 -9.60 2.82
CA GLN A 427 -12.68 -8.79 2.98
C GLN A 427 -12.75 -7.47 2.19
N GLU A 428 -13.38 -7.42 1.02
CA GLU A 428 -13.68 -6.15 0.33
C GLU A 428 -14.59 -5.26 1.20
N LEU A 429 -15.69 -5.81 1.73
CA LEU A 429 -16.58 -5.11 2.66
C LEU A 429 -15.83 -4.60 3.91
N ALA A 430 -14.93 -5.40 4.50
CA ALA A 430 -14.16 -5.01 5.68
C ALA A 430 -13.28 -3.76 5.41
N ARG A 431 -12.64 -3.69 4.24
CA ARG A 431 -11.83 -2.54 3.80
C ARG A 431 -12.72 -1.31 3.56
N ASP A 432 -13.87 -1.49 2.91
CA ASP A 432 -14.84 -0.43 2.64
C ASP A 432 -15.46 0.14 3.93
N LEU A 433 -15.83 -0.70 4.90
CA LEU A 433 -16.35 -0.28 6.21
C LEU A 433 -15.27 0.44 7.03
N ARG A 434 -14.01 -0.03 7.01
CA ARG A 434 -12.87 0.68 7.60
C ARG A 434 -12.66 2.06 6.95
N ALA A 435 -12.85 2.18 5.63
CA ALA A 435 -12.73 3.44 4.91
C ALA A 435 -13.90 4.43 5.15
N VAL A 436 -15.08 3.93 5.54
CA VAL A 436 -16.19 4.77 6.05
C VAL A 436 -15.95 5.20 7.51
N GLY A 437 -15.26 4.38 8.29
CA GLY A 437 -14.85 4.64 9.68
C GLY A 437 -15.56 3.71 10.66
N CYS A 438 -14.80 2.87 11.35
CA CYS A 438 -15.29 1.79 12.21
C CYS A 438 -14.98 1.99 13.71
N GLY A 439 -14.45 3.16 14.10
CA GLY A 439 -13.87 3.34 15.44
C GLY A 439 -12.65 2.43 15.65
N ASP A 440 -12.42 2.03 16.90
CA ASP A 440 -11.30 1.15 17.30
C ASP A 440 -11.58 -0.35 17.05
N LEU A 441 -12.59 -0.68 16.25
CA LEU A 441 -13.00 -2.05 15.95
C LEU A 441 -12.03 -2.76 15.00
N ASP A 442 -11.58 -3.96 15.37
CA ASP A 442 -10.85 -4.83 14.45
C ASP A 442 -11.80 -5.55 13.47
N VAL A 443 -12.19 -4.82 12.42
CA VAL A 443 -13.04 -5.31 11.33
C VAL A 443 -12.39 -6.48 10.58
N GLU A 444 -11.06 -6.56 10.53
CA GLU A 444 -10.35 -7.67 9.88
C GLU A 444 -10.35 -8.92 10.78
N GLY A 445 -10.03 -8.78 12.07
CA GLY A 445 -10.13 -9.87 13.04
C GLY A 445 -11.55 -10.45 13.17
N LEU A 446 -12.59 -9.60 13.17
CA LEU A 446 -13.98 -10.06 13.08
C LEU A 446 -14.27 -10.79 11.76
N THR A 447 -13.77 -10.28 10.63
CA THR A 447 -13.95 -10.94 9.33
C THR A 447 -13.27 -12.31 9.29
N GLU A 448 -12.06 -12.45 9.83
CA GLU A 448 -11.39 -13.75 9.96
C GLU A 448 -12.15 -14.71 10.89
N SER A 449 -12.72 -14.19 11.99
CA SER A 449 -13.54 -14.97 12.92
C SER A 449 -14.74 -15.63 12.23
N LEU A 450 -15.47 -14.89 11.38
CA LEU A 450 -16.63 -15.41 10.63
C LEU A 450 -16.31 -16.62 9.74
N PHE A 451 -15.05 -16.77 9.28
CA PHE A 451 -14.63 -17.84 8.37
C PHE A 451 -13.78 -18.92 9.03
N SER A 452 -13.37 -18.76 10.28
CA SER A 452 -12.51 -19.69 11.06
C SER A 452 -12.94 -21.16 10.91
N ALA A 453 -14.17 -21.51 11.31
CA ALA A 453 -14.71 -22.88 11.26
C ALA A 453 -14.86 -23.49 9.84
N HIS A 454 -14.67 -22.69 8.79
CA HIS A 454 -14.57 -23.14 7.39
C HIS A 454 -13.11 -23.24 6.91
N LYS A 455 -12.21 -22.40 7.44
CA LYS A 455 -10.77 -22.37 7.14
C LYS A 455 -9.99 -23.46 7.87
N ASP A 456 -10.42 -23.86 9.08
CA ASP A 456 -9.74 -24.88 9.87
C ASP A 456 -9.81 -26.29 9.25
N GLU A 457 -10.91 -26.63 8.58
CA GLU A 457 -11.11 -27.90 7.84
C GLU A 457 -10.97 -27.74 6.32
N TYR A 458 -10.49 -26.58 5.84
CA TYR A 458 -10.29 -26.33 4.42
C TYR A 458 -9.35 -27.36 3.74
N PRO A 459 -8.21 -27.78 4.35
CA PRO A 459 -7.27 -28.70 3.70
C PRO A 459 -7.88 -30.08 3.38
N GLU A 460 -8.72 -30.61 4.27
CA GLU A 460 -9.43 -31.87 4.08
C GLU A 460 -10.46 -31.77 2.96
N HIS A 461 -11.21 -30.67 2.91
CA HIS A 461 -12.21 -30.43 1.86
C HIS A 461 -11.58 -30.22 0.49
N GLU A 462 -10.46 -29.49 0.39
CA GLU A 462 -9.70 -29.33 -0.85
C GLU A 462 -9.10 -30.66 -1.33
N SER A 463 -8.46 -31.41 -0.43
CA SER A 463 -7.87 -32.72 -0.74
C SER A 463 -8.93 -33.74 -1.18
N ALA A 464 -10.11 -33.73 -0.57
CA ALA A 464 -11.24 -34.56 -0.98
C ALA A 464 -11.86 -34.10 -2.31
N SER A 465 -11.87 -32.79 -2.59
CA SER A 465 -12.36 -32.22 -3.85
C SER A 465 -11.47 -32.62 -5.04
N LEU A 466 -10.14 -32.55 -4.91
CA LEU A 466 -9.20 -32.99 -5.95
C LEU A 466 -9.41 -34.48 -6.28
N LYS A 467 -9.43 -35.32 -5.23
CA LYS A 467 -9.70 -36.77 -5.38
C LYS A 467 -11.06 -37.08 -6.01
N GLN A 468 -12.08 -36.26 -5.75
CA GLN A 468 -13.39 -36.38 -6.40
C GLN A 468 -13.34 -36.03 -7.90
N LEU A 469 -12.60 -34.98 -8.28
CA LEU A 469 -12.40 -34.60 -9.69
C LEU A 469 -11.62 -35.68 -10.45
N TYR A 470 -10.53 -36.18 -9.86
CA TYR A 470 -9.74 -37.28 -10.42
C TYR A 470 -10.59 -38.54 -10.63
N GLN A 471 -11.35 -38.98 -9.62
CA GLN A 471 -12.24 -40.15 -9.74
C GLN A 471 -13.29 -39.96 -10.85
N ALA A 472 -13.90 -38.77 -10.94
CA ALA A 472 -14.88 -38.46 -11.98
C ALA A 472 -14.26 -38.50 -13.39
N LYS A 473 -13.07 -37.90 -13.57
CA LYS A 473 -12.36 -37.90 -14.87
C LYS A 473 -11.88 -39.29 -15.27
N MET A 474 -11.44 -40.11 -14.32
CA MET A 474 -11.07 -41.50 -14.59
C MET A 474 -12.29 -42.35 -14.99
N GLU A 475 -13.50 -42.03 -14.51
CA GLU A 475 -14.73 -42.70 -14.93
C GLU A 475 -15.25 -42.20 -16.29
N GLU A 476 -15.15 -40.89 -16.56
CA GLU A 476 -15.36 -40.29 -17.89
C GLU A 476 -14.52 -41.01 -18.95
N LEU A 477 -13.21 -41.16 -18.69
CA LEU A 477 -12.29 -41.88 -19.56
C LEU A 477 -12.71 -43.36 -19.75
N ARG A 478 -13.07 -44.10 -18.68
CA ARG A 478 -13.53 -45.49 -18.81
C ARG A 478 -14.78 -45.61 -19.70
N ALA A 479 -15.71 -44.67 -19.57
CA ALA A 479 -16.93 -44.65 -20.38
C ALA A 479 -16.64 -44.40 -21.87
N GLU A 480 -15.75 -43.44 -22.19
CA GLU A 480 -15.30 -43.20 -23.58
C GLU A 480 -14.70 -44.46 -24.22
N GLY A 481 -13.86 -45.20 -23.46
CA GLY A 481 -13.24 -46.44 -23.93
C GLY A 481 -14.27 -47.52 -24.29
N GLN A 482 -15.31 -47.71 -23.46
CA GLN A 482 -16.33 -48.74 -23.69
C GLN A 482 -17.25 -48.42 -24.89
N VAL A 483 -17.60 -47.15 -25.11
CA VAL A 483 -18.44 -46.75 -26.25
C VAL A 483 -17.76 -47.06 -27.59
N SER A 484 -16.43 -47.02 -27.64
CA SER A 484 -15.66 -47.28 -28.86
C SER A 484 -15.69 -48.74 -29.33
N GLU A 485 -15.94 -49.73 -28.45
CA GLU A 485 -16.04 -51.14 -28.86
C GLU A 485 -17.49 -51.56 -29.21
N GLY A 486 -18.50 -50.80 -28.79
CA GLY A 486 -19.92 -51.14 -29.02
C GLY A 486 -20.47 -50.84 -30.42
N SER A 487 -19.82 -50.00 -31.21
CA SER A 487 -20.37 -49.44 -32.47
C SER A 487 -19.93 -50.19 -33.75
N GLY A 488 -19.92 -51.52 -33.71
CA GLY A 488 -19.52 -52.39 -34.83
C GLY A 488 -20.69 -53.07 -35.53
N THR A 489 -21.31 -52.45 -36.55
CA THR A 489 -22.38 -53.10 -37.33
C THR A 489 -21.91 -54.34 -38.09
N ILE A 490 -22.76 -55.37 -38.15
CA ILE A 490 -22.44 -56.72 -38.66
C ILE A 490 -22.10 -56.69 -40.17
N GLY A 491 -20.79 -56.61 -40.49
CA GLY A 491 -20.26 -56.64 -41.86
C GLY A 491 -19.25 -57.78 -42.06
N ARG A 492 -19.61 -58.80 -42.85
CA ARG A 492 -18.73 -59.94 -43.16
C ARG A 492 -17.56 -59.52 -44.08
N SER A 493 -16.38 -59.30 -43.52
CA SER A 493 -15.11 -59.46 -44.24
C SER A 493 -14.04 -60.05 -43.32
N LYS A 494 -13.24 -61.00 -43.82
CA LYS A 494 -12.13 -61.61 -43.07
C LYS A 494 -10.82 -60.92 -43.44
N GLY A 495 -10.55 -59.80 -42.77
CA GLY A 495 -9.24 -59.16 -42.68
C GLY A 495 -8.95 -58.85 -41.20
N ALA A 496 -7.69 -58.94 -40.77
CA ALA A 496 -7.35 -58.83 -39.36
C ALA A 496 -7.34 -57.37 -38.87
N SER A 497 -8.49 -56.87 -38.42
CA SER A 497 -8.62 -55.58 -37.73
C SER A 497 -8.11 -55.66 -36.28
N VAL A 498 -6.79 -55.86 -36.11
CA VAL A 498 -6.13 -55.80 -34.80
C VAL A 498 -5.97 -54.34 -34.39
N ALA A 499 -7.04 -53.78 -33.82
CA ALA A 499 -7.12 -52.41 -33.36
C ALA A 499 -8.17 -52.26 -32.24
N SER A 500 -7.99 -52.96 -31.11
CA SER A 500 -8.61 -52.48 -29.86
C SER A 500 -7.89 -51.19 -29.49
N SER A 501 -8.64 -50.09 -29.43
CA SER A 501 -8.14 -48.76 -29.10
C SER A 501 -7.92 -48.65 -27.58
N HIS A 502 -6.93 -49.39 -27.07
CA HIS A 502 -6.48 -49.28 -25.69
C HIS A 502 -6.19 -47.81 -25.34
N GLN A 503 -6.83 -47.32 -24.29
CA GLN A 503 -6.85 -45.90 -23.94
C GLN A 503 -5.46 -45.38 -23.54
N GLN A 504 -4.76 -44.77 -24.50
CA GLN A 504 -3.40 -44.27 -24.33
C GLN A 504 -3.31 -43.11 -23.33
N ILE A 505 -2.12 -42.90 -22.75
CA ILE A 505 -1.82 -41.75 -21.89
C ILE A 505 -2.01 -40.46 -22.69
N SER A 506 -2.97 -39.62 -22.28
CA SER A 506 -3.13 -38.27 -22.83
C SER A 506 -2.46 -37.25 -21.92
N VAL A 507 -1.64 -36.40 -22.55
CA VAL A 507 -1.04 -35.24 -21.89
C VAL A 507 -2.11 -34.20 -21.50
N THR A 508 -3.25 -34.16 -22.20
CA THR A 508 -4.34 -33.21 -21.88
C THR A 508 -4.96 -33.46 -20.51
N VAL A 509 -5.06 -34.73 -20.11
CA VAL A 509 -5.60 -35.13 -18.79
C VAL A 509 -4.68 -34.62 -17.67
N VAL A 510 -3.36 -34.72 -17.84
CA VAL A 510 -2.39 -34.17 -16.87
C VAL A 510 -2.42 -32.64 -16.83
N THR A 511 -2.66 -31.96 -17.96
CA THR A 511 -2.90 -30.50 -17.93
C THR A 511 -4.23 -30.12 -17.27
N GLU A 512 -5.26 -30.97 -17.31
CA GLU A 512 -6.49 -30.76 -16.53
C GLU A 512 -6.24 -30.90 -15.03
N PHE A 513 -5.47 -31.90 -14.60
CA PHE A 513 -5.08 -32.10 -13.20
C PHE A 513 -4.28 -30.90 -12.66
N VAL A 514 -3.28 -30.44 -13.43
CA VAL A 514 -2.50 -29.22 -13.09
C VAL A 514 -3.42 -28.00 -12.98
N ARG A 515 -4.39 -27.83 -13.89
CA ARG A 515 -5.33 -26.70 -13.85
C ARG A 515 -6.27 -26.73 -12.63
N TRP A 516 -6.67 -27.92 -12.15
CA TRP A 516 -7.38 -28.03 -10.86
C TRP A 516 -6.47 -27.64 -9.69
N ASN A 517 -5.20 -28.05 -9.76
CA ASN A 517 -4.20 -27.73 -8.75
C ASN A 517 -3.92 -26.21 -8.69
N GLU A 518 -3.76 -25.53 -9.82
CA GLU A 518 -3.63 -24.07 -9.90
C GLU A 518 -4.79 -23.34 -9.20
N GLU A 519 -6.01 -23.85 -9.37
CA GLU A 519 -7.22 -23.32 -8.74
C GLU A 519 -7.24 -23.55 -7.21
N ALA A 520 -6.77 -24.72 -6.76
CA ALA A 520 -6.62 -25.07 -5.34
C ALA A 520 -5.48 -24.26 -4.67
N ILE A 521 -4.35 -24.07 -5.35
CA ILE A 521 -3.25 -23.21 -4.89
C ILE A 521 -3.70 -21.74 -4.77
N SER A 522 -4.54 -21.27 -5.70
CA SER A 522 -5.14 -19.93 -5.62
C SER A 522 -5.99 -19.76 -4.35
N ARG A 523 -6.79 -20.79 -3.99
CA ARG A 523 -7.54 -20.83 -2.72
C ARG A 523 -6.62 -20.93 -1.50
N CYS A 524 -5.55 -21.72 -1.56
CA CYS A 524 -4.53 -21.77 -0.50
C CYS A 524 -3.92 -20.39 -0.23
N THR A 525 -3.55 -19.64 -1.27
CA THR A 525 -3.01 -18.27 -1.14
C THR A 525 -4.03 -17.25 -0.63
N LEU A 526 -5.33 -17.46 -0.87
CA LEU A 526 -6.39 -16.62 -0.36
C LEU A 526 -6.61 -16.84 1.15
N PHE A 527 -6.73 -18.10 1.59
CA PHE A 527 -7.08 -18.40 2.99
C PHE A 527 -5.89 -18.38 3.96
N SER A 528 -4.66 -18.59 3.49
CA SER A 528 -3.50 -18.84 4.36
C SER A 528 -2.65 -17.59 4.60
N SER A 529 -3.05 -16.76 5.55
CA SER A 529 -2.36 -15.50 5.90
C SER A 529 -0.95 -15.68 6.50
N GLN A 530 -0.60 -16.87 6.98
CA GLN A 530 0.71 -17.20 7.55
C GLN A 530 1.53 -18.07 6.58
N PRO A 531 2.83 -17.78 6.35
CA PRO A 531 3.67 -18.57 5.44
C PRO A 531 3.79 -20.06 5.79
N ALA A 532 3.78 -20.40 7.08
CA ALA A 532 3.83 -21.80 7.55
C ALA A 532 2.57 -22.58 7.14
N THR A 533 1.39 -22.04 7.42
CA THR A 533 0.09 -22.61 7.01
C THR A 533 -0.04 -22.66 5.49
N LEU A 534 0.42 -21.61 4.79
CA LEU A 534 0.42 -21.57 3.33
C LEU A 534 1.27 -22.70 2.74
N ALA A 535 2.52 -22.86 3.21
CA ALA A 535 3.39 -23.92 2.72
C ALA A 535 2.85 -25.32 3.01
N ALA A 536 2.22 -25.53 4.17
CA ALA A 536 1.57 -26.80 4.51
C ALA A 536 0.39 -27.12 3.57
N ASN A 537 -0.50 -26.14 3.34
CA ASN A 537 -1.66 -26.29 2.45
C ASN A 537 -1.23 -26.49 0.98
N VAL A 538 -0.31 -25.67 0.50
CA VAL A 538 0.32 -25.77 -0.83
C VAL A 538 0.97 -27.14 -1.03
N LYS A 539 1.69 -27.65 -0.01
CA LYS A 539 2.29 -28.98 -0.07
C LYS A 539 1.21 -30.06 -0.18
N GLY A 540 0.22 -30.09 0.71
CA GLY A 540 -0.85 -31.11 0.66
C GLY A 540 -1.61 -31.14 -0.67
N VAL A 541 -1.91 -29.96 -1.23
CA VAL A 541 -2.49 -29.81 -2.57
C VAL A 541 -1.55 -30.32 -3.66
N PHE A 542 -0.25 -30.02 -3.60
CA PHE A 542 0.72 -30.52 -4.57
C PHE A 542 0.93 -32.05 -4.47
N THR A 543 0.99 -32.62 -3.27
CA THR A 543 1.09 -34.08 -3.07
C THR A 543 -0.11 -34.81 -3.66
N CYS A 544 -1.34 -34.25 -3.60
CA CYS A 544 -2.50 -34.82 -4.30
C CYS A 544 -2.29 -34.89 -5.82
N LEU A 545 -1.75 -33.83 -6.45
CA LEU A 545 -1.41 -33.86 -7.88
C LEU A 545 -0.32 -34.88 -8.21
N LEU A 546 0.67 -35.04 -7.33
CA LEU A 546 1.72 -36.05 -7.49
C LEU A 546 1.13 -37.47 -7.49
N ASP A 547 0.24 -37.79 -6.54
CA ASP A 547 -0.46 -39.07 -6.47
C ASP A 547 -1.32 -39.32 -7.72
N GLU A 548 -2.14 -38.35 -8.11
CA GLU A 548 -3.06 -38.41 -9.26
C GLU A 548 -2.33 -38.61 -10.59
N VAL A 549 -1.24 -37.86 -10.82
CA VAL A 549 -0.41 -38.01 -12.03
C VAL A 549 0.36 -39.33 -11.99
N SER A 550 0.95 -39.70 -10.85
CA SER A 550 1.70 -40.95 -10.67
C SER A 550 0.84 -42.16 -10.98
N GLN A 551 -0.36 -42.23 -10.42
CA GLN A 551 -1.30 -43.31 -10.69
C GLN A 551 -1.71 -43.34 -12.17
N TYR A 552 -2.13 -42.20 -12.74
CA TYR A 552 -2.59 -42.13 -14.13
C TYR A 552 -1.53 -42.60 -15.15
N ILE A 553 -0.29 -42.13 -15.03
CA ILE A 553 0.78 -42.52 -15.96
C ILE A 553 1.28 -43.95 -15.72
N THR A 554 1.28 -44.42 -14.47
CA THR A 554 1.67 -45.81 -14.14
C THR A 554 0.65 -46.79 -14.69
N GLU A 555 -0.65 -46.60 -14.40
CA GLU A 555 -1.72 -47.44 -14.95
C GLU A 555 -1.77 -47.37 -16.49
N GLY A 556 -1.46 -46.21 -17.07
CA GLY A 556 -1.36 -46.05 -18.53
C GLY A 556 -0.19 -46.81 -19.16
N LEU A 557 0.97 -46.85 -18.50
CA LEU A 557 2.13 -47.64 -18.94
C LEU A 557 1.90 -49.14 -18.76
N GLU A 558 1.26 -49.56 -17.67
CA GLU A 558 0.91 -50.97 -17.47
C GLU A 558 -0.11 -51.46 -18.50
N ARG A 559 -1.19 -50.71 -18.76
CA ARG A 559 -2.16 -51.06 -19.83
C ARG A 559 -1.55 -51.05 -21.24
N ALA A 560 -0.51 -50.24 -21.49
CA ALA A 560 0.24 -50.30 -22.74
C ALA A 560 1.20 -51.51 -22.82
N ARG A 561 1.75 -51.94 -21.68
CA ARG A 561 2.60 -53.14 -21.55
C ARG A 561 1.78 -54.43 -21.69
N ASP A 562 0.54 -54.45 -21.24
CA ASP A 562 -0.30 -55.66 -21.33
C ASP A 562 -0.50 -56.07 -22.81
N GLY A 563 -0.61 -55.11 -23.74
CA GLY A 563 -0.58 -55.36 -25.18
C GLY A 563 0.75 -55.95 -25.72
N LEU A 564 1.90 -55.68 -25.09
CA LEU A 564 3.16 -56.39 -25.40
C LEU A 564 3.10 -57.83 -24.91
N THR A 565 2.50 -58.05 -23.75
CA THR A 565 2.35 -59.36 -23.10
C THR A 565 1.39 -60.26 -23.89
N GLU A 566 0.27 -59.73 -24.39
CA GLU A 566 -0.61 -60.44 -25.33
C GLU A 566 0.12 -60.80 -26.63
N ALA A 567 0.88 -59.86 -27.20
CA ALA A 567 1.67 -60.11 -28.40
C ALA A 567 2.75 -61.17 -28.18
N ALA A 568 3.33 -61.27 -26.98
CA ALA A 568 4.26 -62.34 -26.60
C ALA A 568 3.55 -63.71 -26.53
N ALA A 569 2.41 -63.79 -25.83
CA ALA A 569 1.62 -65.02 -25.73
C ALA A 569 1.12 -65.52 -27.10
N LEU A 570 0.79 -64.60 -28.02
CA LEU A 570 0.49 -64.94 -29.42
C LEU A 570 1.69 -65.56 -30.14
N ARG A 571 2.91 -65.02 -29.97
CA ARG A 571 4.13 -65.59 -30.58
C ARG A 571 4.40 -67.01 -30.08
N GLU A 572 4.43 -67.21 -28.75
CA GLU A 572 4.68 -68.53 -28.13
C GLU A 572 3.72 -69.61 -28.64
N ARG A 573 2.43 -69.26 -28.75
CA ARG A 573 1.37 -70.17 -29.20
C ARG A 573 1.59 -70.71 -30.62
N PHE A 574 2.33 -69.99 -31.48
CA PHE A 574 2.64 -70.45 -32.84
C PHE A 574 4.01 -71.14 -32.97
N VAL A 575 4.94 -70.93 -32.04
CA VAL A 575 6.22 -71.66 -31.99
C VAL A 575 6.01 -73.15 -31.70
N LEU A 576 5.06 -73.49 -30.82
CA LEU A 576 4.77 -74.87 -30.38
C LEU A 576 4.03 -75.73 -31.43
N GLY A 577 3.63 -75.18 -32.57
CA GLY A 577 2.74 -75.84 -33.56
C GLY A 577 3.42 -76.59 -34.71
N THR A 578 4.73 -76.82 -34.66
CA THR A 578 5.59 -77.09 -35.85
C THR A 578 5.56 -78.53 -36.40
N SER A 579 4.69 -79.41 -35.94
CA SER A 579 4.65 -80.85 -36.29
C SER A 579 3.52 -81.28 -37.25
N VAL A 580 3.12 -80.42 -38.21
CA VAL A 580 1.88 -80.63 -39.01
C VAL A 580 2.06 -80.41 -40.53
N SER A 581 1.21 -81.07 -41.33
CA SER A 581 1.32 -81.22 -42.79
C SER A 581 1.31 -79.93 -43.63
N ARG A 582 1.65 -80.05 -44.93
CA ARG A 582 1.84 -78.96 -45.91
C ARG A 582 0.70 -77.93 -46.01
N ARG A 583 -0.56 -78.28 -45.69
CA ARG A 583 -1.67 -77.29 -45.63
C ARG A 583 -1.65 -76.45 -44.34
N VAL A 584 -1.20 -77.02 -43.23
CA VAL A 584 -1.12 -76.35 -41.93
C VAL A 584 0.11 -75.45 -41.85
N ALA A 585 1.22 -75.81 -42.52
CA ALA A 585 2.40 -74.95 -42.65
C ALA A 585 2.08 -73.55 -43.20
N ALA A 586 1.23 -73.44 -44.22
CA ALA A 586 0.80 -72.14 -44.76
C ALA A 586 -0.07 -71.33 -43.77
N ALA A 587 -0.94 -72.00 -43.00
CA ALA A 587 -1.72 -71.36 -41.96
C ALA A 587 -0.85 -70.90 -40.78
N ALA A 588 0.14 -71.70 -40.38
CA ALA A 588 1.12 -71.36 -39.34
C ALA A 588 1.99 -70.17 -39.75
N ALA A 589 2.47 -70.11 -40.99
CA ALA A 589 3.19 -68.95 -41.51
C ALA A 589 2.34 -67.67 -41.49
N SER A 590 1.07 -67.76 -41.92
CA SER A 590 0.14 -66.62 -41.85
C SER A 590 -0.18 -66.19 -40.42
N ALA A 591 -0.18 -67.11 -39.46
CA ALA A 591 -0.42 -66.80 -38.04
C ALA A 591 0.83 -66.19 -37.37
N ALA A 592 2.02 -66.67 -37.73
CA ALA A 592 3.29 -66.10 -37.26
C ALA A 592 3.49 -64.65 -37.76
N GLU A 593 3.15 -64.35 -39.03
CA GLU A 593 3.19 -62.97 -39.54
C GLU A 593 2.14 -62.07 -38.87
N ALA A 594 0.99 -62.61 -38.46
CA ALA A 594 -0.01 -61.87 -37.69
C ALA A 594 0.45 -61.58 -36.24
N ALA A 595 1.13 -62.53 -35.58
CA ALA A 595 1.73 -62.32 -34.27
C ALA A 595 2.92 -61.33 -34.32
N ALA A 596 3.68 -61.31 -35.42
CA ALA A 596 4.70 -60.30 -35.69
C ALA A 596 4.09 -58.89 -35.86
N ALA A 597 3.02 -58.77 -36.64
CA ALA A 597 2.30 -57.50 -36.82
C ALA A 597 1.68 -56.98 -35.50
N ALA A 598 1.14 -57.87 -34.66
CA ALA A 598 0.71 -57.53 -33.30
C ALA A 598 1.89 -57.03 -32.45
N GLY A 599 3.05 -57.71 -32.50
CA GLY A 599 4.27 -57.29 -31.83
C GLY A 599 4.75 -55.90 -32.24
N GLU A 600 4.77 -55.58 -33.54
CA GLU A 600 5.13 -54.25 -34.03
C GLU A 600 4.13 -53.17 -33.58
N SER A 601 2.83 -53.48 -33.59
CA SER A 601 1.77 -52.56 -33.15
C SER A 601 1.88 -52.25 -31.65
N SER A 602 2.01 -53.28 -30.81
CA SER A 602 2.17 -53.12 -29.36
C SER A 602 3.48 -52.41 -28.99
N PHE A 603 4.59 -52.73 -29.68
CA PHE A 603 5.85 -52.00 -29.54
C PHE A 603 5.67 -50.50 -29.83
N ARG A 604 5.03 -50.16 -30.96
CA ARG A 604 4.76 -48.77 -31.34
C ARG A 604 3.86 -48.06 -30.32
N SER A 605 2.80 -48.71 -29.86
CA SER A 605 1.88 -48.17 -28.84
C SER A 605 2.59 -47.90 -27.51
N PHE A 606 3.43 -48.83 -27.04
CA PHE A 606 4.20 -48.66 -25.81
C PHE A 606 5.23 -47.53 -25.90
N MET A 607 5.96 -47.42 -27.01
CA MET A 607 6.91 -46.31 -27.21
C MET A 607 6.23 -44.94 -27.20
N VAL A 608 5.01 -44.83 -27.74
CA VAL A 608 4.18 -43.62 -27.62
C VAL A 608 3.73 -43.38 -26.18
N ALA A 609 3.34 -44.41 -25.43
CA ALA A 609 2.99 -44.29 -24.02
C ALA A 609 4.18 -43.77 -23.18
N VAL A 610 5.40 -44.25 -23.41
CA VAL A 610 6.63 -43.74 -22.76
C VAL A 610 6.88 -42.27 -23.10
N GLN A 611 6.75 -41.87 -24.37
CA GLN A 611 6.90 -40.46 -24.79
C GLN A 611 5.86 -39.55 -24.12
N ARG A 612 4.60 -40.01 -24.03
CA ARG A 612 3.50 -39.30 -23.37
C ARG A 612 3.75 -39.19 -21.86
N CYS A 613 4.21 -40.25 -21.21
CA CYS A 613 4.61 -40.25 -19.80
C CYS A 613 5.70 -39.21 -19.53
N GLY A 614 6.79 -39.20 -20.31
CA GLY A 614 7.86 -38.20 -20.16
C GLY A 614 7.39 -36.76 -20.36
N SER A 615 6.45 -36.55 -21.30
CA SER A 615 5.79 -35.25 -21.51
C SER A 615 4.97 -34.80 -20.28
N SER A 616 4.24 -35.72 -19.66
CA SER A 616 3.47 -35.46 -18.43
C SER A 616 4.37 -35.11 -17.24
N VAL A 617 5.48 -35.84 -17.05
CA VAL A 617 6.47 -35.55 -15.99
C VAL A 617 7.05 -34.14 -16.14
N ALA A 618 7.45 -33.76 -17.37
CA ALA A 618 7.99 -32.44 -17.65
C ALA A 618 6.99 -31.30 -17.33
N ILE A 619 5.70 -31.52 -17.54
CA ILE A 619 4.64 -30.55 -17.19
C ILE A 619 4.53 -30.35 -15.67
N VAL A 620 4.57 -31.43 -14.88
CA VAL A 620 4.56 -31.34 -13.41
C VAL A 620 5.81 -30.64 -12.88
N GLN A 621 6.99 -30.96 -13.43
CA GLN A 621 8.24 -30.30 -13.08
C GLN A 621 8.23 -28.79 -13.41
N GLN A 622 7.70 -28.42 -14.59
CA GLN A 622 7.58 -27.02 -15.01
C GLN A 622 6.58 -26.24 -14.13
N TYR A 623 5.46 -26.86 -13.77
CA TYR A 623 4.48 -26.31 -12.84
C TYR A 623 5.06 -26.11 -11.43
N PHE A 624 5.81 -27.09 -10.92
CA PHE A 624 6.50 -26.98 -9.64
C PHE A 624 7.50 -25.82 -9.63
N ALA A 625 8.33 -25.69 -10.68
CA ALA A 625 9.31 -24.62 -10.80
C ALA A 625 8.69 -23.21 -10.94
N ASN A 626 7.58 -23.10 -11.67
CA ASN A 626 6.92 -21.81 -11.93
C ASN A 626 6.08 -21.32 -10.74
N SER A 627 5.27 -22.21 -10.16
CA SER A 627 4.16 -21.86 -9.26
C SER A 627 4.40 -22.31 -7.83
N ILE A 628 4.70 -23.59 -7.60
CA ILE A 628 4.78 -24.18 -6.26
C ILE A 628 6.04 -23.74 -5.51
N SER A 629 7.20 -23.79 -6.17
CA SER A 629 8.52 -23.58 -5.56
C SER A 629 8.57 -22.31 -4.71
N ARG A 630 8.08 -21.18 -5.25
CA ARG A 630 8.11 -19.86 -4.61
C ARG A 630 7.28 -19.79 -3.32
N LEU A 631 6.21 -20.57 -3.22
CA LEU A 631 5.32 -20.61 -2.04
C LEU A 631 5.91 -21.46 -0.91
N LEU A 632 6.87 -22.35 -1.22
CA LEU A 632 7.55 -23.21 -0.25
C LEU A 632 8.88 -22.64 0.26
N LEU A 633 9.53 -21.74 -0.50
CA LEU A 633 10.79 -21.11 -0.09
C LEU A 633 10.78 -20.36 1.27
N PRO A 634 9.66 -19.76 1.75
CA PRO A 634 9.63 -19.10 3.06
C PRO A 634 9.70 -20.03 4.28
N VAL A 635 9.69 -21.36 4.09
CA VAL A 635 9.66 -22.35 5.17
C VAL A 635 10.80 -23.35 4.97
N ASP A 636 11.67 -23.45 5.96
CA ASP A 636 12.81 -24.38 5.94
C ASP A 636 12.37 -25.82 5.67
N VAL A 637 13.18 -26.54 4.89
CA VAL A 637 12.97 -27.94 4.46
C VAL A 637 11.75 -28.17 3.54
N ALA A 638 10.69 -27.35 3.57
CA ALA A 638 9.44 -27.58 2.84
C ALA A 638 9.64 -27.73 1.31
N HIS A 639 10.46 -26.87 0.71
CA HIS A 639 10.80 -26.94 -0.71
C HIS A 639 11.57 -28.24 -1.06
N ALA A 640 12.55 -28.63 -0.24
CA ALA A 640 13.36 -29.83 -0.45
C ALA A 640 12.53 -31.11 -0.31
N SER A 641 11.69 -31.18 0.73
CA SER A 641 10.77 -32.30 0.97
C SER A 641 9.78 -32.49 -0.19
N SER A 642 9.28 -31.40 -0.79
CA SER A 642 8.39 -31.50 -1.96
C SER A 642 9.13 -31.93 -3.24
N CYS A 643 10.44 -31.66 -3.35
CA CYS A 643 11.26 -32.22 -4.43
C CYS A 643 11.47 -33.73 -4.27
N GLU A 644 11.71 -34.20 -3.04
CA GLU A 644 11.87 -35.62 -2.71
C GLU A 644 10.56 -36.40 -2.92
N GLU A 645 9.42 -35.84 -2.53
CA GLU A 645 8.10 -36.40 -2.82
C GLU A 645 7.82 -36.45 -4.32
N MET A 646 8.14 -35.40 -5.09
CA MET A 646 8.01 -35.42 -6.55
C MET A 646 8.88 -36.50 -7.20
N ALA A 647 10.14 -36.65 -6.77
CA ALA A 647 11.02 -37.72 -7.26
C ALA A 647 10.47 -39.12 -6.93
N THR A 648 10.00 -39.31 -5.69
CA THR A 648 9.41 -40.57 -5.23
C THR A 648 8.16 -40.93 -6.02
N ALA A 649 7.25 -39.97 -6.23
CA ALA A 649 6.01 -40.17 -6.96
C ALA A 649 6.22 -40.52 -8.44
N MET A 650 7.29 -40.04 -9.09
CA MET A 650 7.58 -40.38 -10.48
C MET A 650 8.30 -41.73 -10.65
N SER A 651 8.95 -42.27 -9.60
CA SER A 651 9.74 -43.50 -9.68
C SER A 651 8.89 -44.77 -9.94
N SER A 652 7.61 -44.77 -9.55
CA SER A 652 6.65 -45.82 -9.92
C SER A 652 6.49 -45.93 -11.45
N ALA A 653 6.34 -44.79 -12.11
CA ALA A 653 6.21 -44.66 -13.56
C ALA A 653 7.51 -45.05 -14.28
N GLU A 654 8.67 -44.64 -13.76
CA GLU A 654 9.98 -45.10 -14.26
C GLU A 654 10.10 -46.63 -14.18
N GLY A 655 9.68 -47.23 -13.06
CA GLY A 655 9.67 -48.69 -12.88
C GLY A 655 8.72 -49.42 -13.83
N ALA A 656 7.55 -48.84 -14.14
CA ALA A 656 6.63 -49.38 -15.14
C ALA A 656 7.20 -49.24 -16.57
N ALA A 657 7.78 -48.08 -16.90
CA ALA A 657 8.44 -47.82 -18.17
C ALA A 657 9.61 -48.79 -18.41
N TYR A 658 10.48 -48.99 -17.41
CA TYR A 658 11.61 -49.92 -17.48
C TYR A 658 11.17 -51.35 -17.82
N LYS A 659 10.15 -51.87 -17.11
CA LYS A 659 9.62 -53.23 -17.35
C LYS A 659 9.09 -53.41 -18.78
N GLY A 660 8.33 -52.44 -19.28
CA GLY A 660 7.80 -52.50 -20.64
C GLY A 660 8.86 -52.24 -21.73
N LEU A 661 9.89 -51.43 -21.47
CA LEU A 661 11.05 -51.27 -22.35
C LEU A 661 11.85 -52.59 -22.45
N GLN A 662 11.98 -53.35 -21.36
CA GLN A 662 12.57 -54.69 -21.41
C GLN A 662 11.74 -55.64 -22.29
N GLN A 663 10.41 -55.70 -22.10
CA GLN A 663 9.53 -56.48 -22.97
C GLN A 663 9.52 -56.01 -24.43
N CYS A 664 9.79 -54.73 -24.70
CA CYS A 664 10.01 -54.22 -26.05
C CYS A 664 11.29 -54.80 -26.66
N ILE A 665 12.39 -54.88 -25.90
CA ILE A 665 13.65 -55.50 -26.36
C ILE A 665 13.44 -57.01 -26.60
N GLU A 666 12.75 -57.70 -25.71
CA GLU A 666 12.40 -59.12 -25.87
C GLU A 666 11.51 -59.36 -27.10
N THR A 667 10.52 -58.49 -27.33
CA THR A 667 9.67 -58.48 -28.53
C THR A 667 10.49 -58.24 -29.81
N VAL A 668 11.45 -57.32 -29.77
CA VAL A 668 12.35 -57.04 -30.88
C VAL A 668 13.24 -58.25 -31.18
N MET A 669 13.87 -58.84 -30.17
CA MET A 669 14.75 -60.00 -30.35
C MET A 669 14.00 -61.21 -30.92
N ALA A 670 12.81 -61.52 -30.39
CA ALA A 670 11.98 -62.62 -30.88
C ALA A 670 11.59 -62.46 -32.37
N GLU A 671 11.32 -61.22 -32.82
CA GLU A 671 11.02 -60.97 -34.24
C GLU A 671 12.28 -61.09 -35.13
N VAL A 672 13.45 -60.69 -34.64
CA VAL A 672 14.72 -60.89 -35.35
C VAL A 672 15.05 -62.38 -35.48
N GLU A 673 14.90 -63.16 -34.41
CA GLU A 673 15.08 -64.61 -34.42
C GLU A 673 14.10 -65.31 -35.38
N ARG A 674 12.82 -64.86 -35.40
CA ARG A 674 11.81 -65.35 -36.34
C ARG A 674 12.19 -65.06 -37.79
N LEU A 675 12.58 -63.81 -38.09
CA LEU A 675 12.99 -63.40 -39.45
C LEU A 675 14.21 -64.16 -39.93
N LEU A 676 15.25 -64.32 -39.09
CA LEU A 676 16.42 -65.10 -39.42
C LEU A 676 16.05 -66.58 -39.66
N SER A 677 15.26 -67.19 -38.77
CA SER A 677 14.87 -68.61 -38.87
C SER A 677 13.97 -68.92 -40.08
N ALA A 678 13.21 -67.94 -40.57
CA ALA A 678 12.29 -68.13 -41.69
C ALA A 678 12.92 -67.79 -43.06
N GLU A 679 13.81 -66.81 -43.14
CA GLU A 679 14.30 -66.24 -44.41
C GLU A 679 15.78 -66.55 -44.72
N GLN A 680 16.61 -66.86 -43.71
CA GLN A 680 18.03 -67.18 -43.90
C GLN A 680 18.20 -68.69 -44.09
N LYS A 681 18.72 -69.12 -45.25
CA LYS A 681 18.90 -70.53 -45.59
C LYS A 681 20.35 -70.95 -45.43
N ALA A 682 20.58 -72.26 -45.24
CA ALA A 682 21.93 -72.83 -45.18
C ALA A 682 22.77 -72.56 -46.44
N THR A 683 22.13 -72.37 -47.59
CA THR A 683 22.73 -71.96 -48.88
C THR A 683 23.32 -70.54 -48.86
N ASP A 684 22.89 -69.70 -47.93
CA ASP A 684 23.20 -68.27 -47.94
C ASP A 684 24.49 -67.97 -47.16
N TYR A 685 25.06 -68.98 -46.50
CA TYR A 685 26.32 -68.94 -45.74
C TYR A 685 27.18 -70.22 -45.84
N ARG A 686 26.74 -71.22 -46.60
CA ARG A 686 27.60 -72.32 -47.09
C ARG A 686 27.67 -72.22 -48.61
N SER A 687 28.89 -72.15 -49.16
CA SER A 687 29.08 -72.37 -50.59
C SER A 687 28.54 -73.75 -50.96
N PRO A 688 27.77 -73.89 -52.04
CA PRO A 688 27.64 -75.16 -52.73
C PRO A 688 29.02 -75.63 -53.19
N ASP A 689 29.21 -76.96 -53.29
CA ASP A 689 30.45 -77.57 -53.78
C ASP A 689 30.53 -77.56 -55.33
N ASP A 690 29.56 -76.90 -55.97
CA ASP A 690 29.30 -76.88 -57.42
C ASP A 690 30.21 -75.92 -58.22
N GLY A 691 31.23 -75.34 -57.59
CA GLY A 691 32.18 -74.41 -58.24
C GLY A 691 31.61 -73.03 -58.63
N ILE A 692 30.39 -72.69 -58.19
CA ILE A 692 29.74 -71.40 -58.45
C ILE A 692 30.31 -70.32 -57.54
N ILE A 693 30.64 -69.15 -58.09
CA ILE A 693 31.13 -68.00 -57.32
C ILE A 693 30.05 -67.53 -56.32
N PRO A 694 30.35 -67.35 -55.02
CA PRO A 694 29.39 -66.90 -54.03
C PRO A 694 28.73 -65.56 -54.39
N ASP A 695 27.41 -65.46 -54.19
CA ASP A 695 26.69 -64.19 -54.33
C ASP A 695 26.90 -63.33 -53.08
N HIS A 696 27.56 -62.19 -53.25
CA HIS A 696 27.87 -61.26 -52.16
C HIS A 696 26.76 -60.21 -51.91
N ARG A 697 25.58 -60.33 -52.54
CA ARG A 697 24.44 -59.44 -52.31
C ARG A 697 23.80 -59.70 -50.92
N PRO A 698 23.23 -58.68 -50.26
CA PRO A 698 22.53 -58.86 -48.98
C PRO A 698 21.38 -59.87 -49.10
N THR A 699 21.29 -60.81 -48.17
CA THR A 699 20.25 -61.85 -48.17
C THR A 699 18.85 -61.28 -47.99
N THR A 700 17.82 -62.08 -48.29
CA THR A 700 16.41 -61.70 -48.03
C THR A 700 16.19 -61.40 -46.55
N ALA A 701 16.74 -62.23 -45.65
CA ALA A 701 16.69 -62.00 -44.20
C ALA A 701 17.36 -60.68 -43.81
N CYS A 702 18.58 -60.40 -44.30
CA CYS A 702 19.28 -59.14 -44.06
C CYS A 702 18.45 -57.94 -44.54
N THR A 703 17.88 -58.02 -45.73
CA THR A 703 17.08 -56.94 -46.34
C THR A 703 15.75 -56.72 -45.60
N ARG A 704 15.06 -57.79 -45.18
CA ARG A 704 13.85 -57.70 -44.34
C ARG A 704 14.16 -57.15 -42.95
N TYR A 705 15.23 -57.61 -42.30
CA TYR A 705 15.70 -57.10 -41.01
C TYR A 705 16.01 -55.59 -41.07
N VAL A 706 16.81 -55.14 -42.05
CA VAL A 706 17.14 -53.71 -42.20
C VAL A 706 15.89 -52.87 -42.49
N LYS A 707 14.92 -53.39 -43.28
CA LYS A 707 13.66 -52.69 -43.54
C LYS A 707 12.80 -52.56 -42.27
N TRP A 708 12.67 -53.63 -41.50
CA TRP A 708 11.88 -53.65 -40.27
C TRP A 708 12.52 -52.81 -39.15
N ASN A 709 13.84 -52.89 -38.97
CA ASN A 709 14.58 -52.04 -38.03
C ASN A 709 14.45 -50.54 -38.39
N LYS A 710 14.40 -50.19 -39.68
CA LYS A 710 14.08 -48.82 -40.16
C LYS A 710 12.63 -48.36 -39.92
N LEU A 711 11.70 -49.26 -39.60
CA LEU A 711 10.33 -48.93 -39.16
C LEU A 711 10.23 -48.71 -37.63
N GLY A 712 11.16 -49.28 -36.85
CA GLY A 712 11.25 -49.08 -35.40
C GLY A 712 12.14 -47.90 -34.98
N THR A 713 13.27 -47.68 -35.65
CA THR A 713 14.30 -46.69 -35.26
C THR A 713 13.86 -45.22 -35.21
N PRO A 714 12.90 -44.70 -36.00
CA PRO A 714 12.45 -43.31 -35.86
C PRO A 714 11.96 -42.99 -34.44
N LEU A 715 11.18 -43.90 -33.85
CA LEU A 715 10.62 -43.79 -32.49
C LEU A 715 11.71 -43.80 -31.38
N TRP A 716 12.88 -44.38 -31.65
CA TRP A 716 14.03 -44.36 -30.74
C TRP A 716 14.85 -43.06 -30.86
N HIS A 717 14.89 -42.44 -32.04
CA HIS A 717 15.66 -41.22 -32.26
C HIS A 717 14.92 -39.94 -31.85
N GLU A 718 13.60 -39.87 -32.03
CA GLU A 718 12.81 -38.73 -31.54
C GLU A 718 12.84 -38.65 -30.00
N ASN A 719 12.64 -39.77 -29.29
CA ASN A 719 12.74 -39.81 -27.82
C ASN A 719 14.13 -39.40 -27.28
N ASN A 720 15.22 -39.70 -28.00
CA ASN A 720 16.57 -39.30 -27.57
C ASN A 720 16.83 -37.79 -27.67
N SER A 721 15.99 -37.02 -28.38
CA SER A 721 16.12 -35.56 -28.44
C SER A 721 15.64 -34.87 -27.15
N ILE A 722 14.90 -35.57 -26.29
CA ILE A 722 14.38 -35.06 -25.02
C ILE A 722 15.44 -35.08 -23.90
N ARG A 723 16.49 -35.92 -24.01
CA ARG A 723 17.61 -36.00 -23.04
C ARG A 723 18.65 -34.86 -23.18
N ARG A 724 18.23 -33.65 -23.53
CA ARG A 724 19.10 -32.47 -23.74
C ARG A 724 18.51 -31.13 -23.28
N TYR A 725 17.72 -31.14 -22.21
CA TYR A 725 17.50 -29.99 -21.34
C TYR A 725 17.48 -30.44 -19.88
#